data_AF-D1B7N6-F1
#
_entry.id   AF-D1B7N6-F1
#
_cell.length_a   1.000
_cell.length_b   1.000
_cell.length_c   1.000
_cell.angle_alpha   90.00
_cell.angle_beta   90.00
_cell.angle_gamma   90.00
#
_symmetry.space_group_name_H-M   'P 1'
#
loop_
_entity.id
_entity.type
_entity.pdbx_description
1 polymer ?
#
loop_
_entity_poly.entity_id
_entity_poly.type
_entity_poly.pdbx_seq_one_letter_code
_entity_poly.pdbx_strand_id
1 'polypeptide(L)'
;MRALVLGLKGAREGAERLGSLLRVPVELAEGDLKARFEMAWGGHDALVFVGAVPIAIRAMAHLLSDKASDPAVLALPEDLSWVMVLAGGHLGGGSDLAWEIASRTGARWIPSTATDRRLITAPDRWARRHDLRLLNKRLLPGLIRGLLDRGELRWWCDPLLPHPPLPHGAVEAGTPEEAQVLYTVRDLGLEDRLVLVPRAISVGVGFRRDAAGEEIRSGVLDALRSHPEGPFLPEALRRLGTWEGKEGSRSLMEAAGSLGAEVRFFRQGEILGAEGPFSPSAAERHLGLPGVSEPCAALMGRPLGGRMVLGGITAALALEDPPFAGSLSVVGIGPGDPRLMTVEALEELEGCDVIVGYSLYVDLVPSHIRGAKRLESYRMGQEEDRVVRAVELAEAGYRVALVCGGDPVLFGLGALAQRHAEGRVSFRIVPGLSAAQGAARAVGPYYTNGLSLLSLSDYLQDWDRVREALESAAGGGLSAGIYNPVSRGREEKLEAVRRAFRGRRALVCTDISRPGEEVREVAVEELTKDLVTMRSMIIVPGRGCERTPQGQWRDLRGYSSEGSHREMPELDVLVAGGTSDGYEAARELLELGLRVGVSVAYGTGLSVVPPGAAALVGPLDRMGWEDRLRELSRRGLRAVLDATHPFASEVKGHLDGACGALSIPLVRLSRPIRIPTEAVRVGSYGEMAEALISRTGPGDLVFLTFGVKGLVEVAGPLKGAGRRVLARVLPTEDSLRGALSAGLSGREILCSWGSLGAVSDRAIMEDAGARACAAKASGDPSGLEGKRRACMEMGIPLVLLVPPRFEGLEMAEALERVRAMLGR
;
A
#
# COMPACT_ATOMS: atom_id res chain seq x y z
N MET A 1 17.82 -19.17 -14.21
CA MET A 1 19.24 -19.12 -13.80
C MET A 1 19.39 -19.97 -12.55
N ARG A 2 20.33 -20.93 -12.52
CA ARG A 2 20.66 -21.72 -11.32
C ARG A 2 21.59 -20.91 -10.44
N ALA A 3 21.04 -20.27 -9.41
CA ALA A 3 21.82 -19.49 -8.45
C ALA A 3 21.98 -20.25 -7.12
N LEU A 4 23.09 -20.00 -6.43
CA LEU A 4 23.37 -20.49 -5.07
C LEU A 4 23.70 -19.31 -4.16
N VAL A 5 23.08 -19.25 -2.98
CA VAL A 5 23.45 -18.27 -1.96
C VAL A 5 24.51 -18.90 -1.05
N LEU A 6 25.67 -18.26 -0.95
CA LEU A 6 26.77 -18.65 -0.08
C LEU A 6 26.86 -17.68 1.10
N GLY A 7 26.69 -18.17 2.33
CA GLY A 7 26.77 -17.34 3.54
C GLY A 7 27.91 -17.77 4.47
N LEU A 8 28.51 -16.82 5.18
CA LEU A 8 29.31 -17.15 6.37
C LEU A 8 28.38 -17.47 7.56
N LYS A 9 28.90 -18.13 8.59
CA LYS A 9 28.13 -18.45 9.81
C LYS A 9 27.51 -17.21 10.48
N GLY A 10 28.23 -16.09 10.49
CA GLY A 10 27.73 -14.79 10.99
C GLY A 10 26.60 -14.20 10.15
N ALA A 11 26.59 -14.52 8.85
CA ALA A 11 25.64 -14.02 7.85
C ALA A 11 24.40 -14.91 7.66
N ARG A 12 24.19 -15.91 8.53
CA ARG A 12 23.18 -16.95 8.36
C ARG A 12 21.78 -16.40 8.10
N GLU A 13 21.33 -15.48 8.94
CA GLU A 13 19.98 -14.90 8.84
C GLU A 13 19.79 -14.17 7.51
N GLY A 14 20.77 -13.35 7.10
CA GLY A 14 20.76 -12.66 5.81
C GLY A 14 20.76 -13.62 4.62
N ALA A 15 21.57 -14.67 4.68
CA ALA A 15 21.66 -15.70 3.63
C ALA A 15 20.37 -16.52 3.50
N GLU A 16 19.80 -16.97 4.62
CA GLU A 16 18.53 -17.73 4.65
C GLU A 16 17.36 -16.87 4.17
N ARG A 17 17.29 -15.60 4.61
CA ARG A 17 16.29 -14.64 4.12
C ARG A 17 16.41 -14.42 2.61
N LEU A 18 17.62 -14.19 2.10
CA LEU A 18 17.85 -13.99 0.67
C LEU A 18 17.49 -15.24 -0.15
N GLY A 19 17.90 -16.43 0.32
CA GLY A 19 17.55 -17.70 -0.32
C GLY A 19 16.05 -17.92 -0.41
N SER A 20 15.30 -17.58 0.65
CA SER A 20 13.84 -17.64 0.66
C SER A 20 13.20 -16.68 -0.36
N LEU A 21 13.66 -15.42 -0.41
CA LEU A 21 13.15 -14.40 -1.34
C LEU A 21 13.40 -14.74 -2.80
N LEU A 22 14.56 -15.34 -3.11
CA LEU A 22 14.95 -15.75 -4.45
C LEU A 22 14.45 -17.16 -4.81
N ARG A 23 14.01 -17.96 -3.82
CA ARG A 23 13.68 -19.39 -3.97
C ARG A 23 14.86 -20.21 -4.50
N VAL A 24 16.03 -19.98 -3.94
CA VAL A 24 17.30 -20.63 -4.33
C VAL A 24 17.93 -21.34 -3.13
N PRO A 25 18.73 -22.39 -3.35
CA PRO A 25 19.44 -23.06 -2.27
C PRO A 25 20.39 -22.10 -1.54
N VAL A 26 20.54 -22.34 -0.24
CA VAL A 26 21.48 -21.62 0.64
C VAL A 26 22.47 -22.63 1.18
N GLU A 27 23.75 -22.29 1.09
CA GLU A 27 24.82 -23.06 1.69
C GLU A 27 25.65 -22.15 2.62
N LEU A 28 25.74 -22.57 3.88
CA LEU A 28 26.55 -21.90 4.87
C LEU A 28 27.95 -22.51 4.85
N ALA A 29 28.96 -21.68 4.58
CA ALA A 29 30.34 -22.10 4.60
C ALA A 29 30.80 -22.29 6.05
N GLU A 30 30.78 -23.53 6.53
CA GLU A 30 31.51 -23.97 7.72
C GLU A 30 32.91 -24.45 7.29
N GLY A 31 33.94 -23.61 7.44
CA GLY A 31 35.33 -23.96 7.08
C GLY A 31 35.87 -23.22 5.86
N ASP A 32 36.57 -23.93 4.97
CA ASP A 32 37.28 -23.35 3.82
C ASP A 32 36.34 -22.85 2.72
N LEU A 33 36.07 -21.54 2.71
CA LEU A 33 35.26 -20.88 1.69
C LEU A 33 35.81 -21.06 0.28
N LYS A 34 37.14 -21.21 0.12
CA LYS A 34 37.78 -21.43 -1.18
C LYS A 34 37.28 -22.73 -1.82
N ALA A 35 37.28 -23.82 -1.05
CA ALA A 35 36.78 -25.12 -1.48
C ALA A 35 35.29 -25.06 -1.84
N ARG A 36 34.49 -24.24 -1.14
CA ARG A 36 33.06 -24.06 -1.46
C ARG A 36 32.85 -23.35 -2.79
N PHE A 37 33.60 -22.28 -3.06
CA PHE A 37 33.57 -21.64 -4.38
C PHE A 37 34.00 -22.62 -5.48
N GLU A 38 35.07 -23.39 -5.26
CA GLU A 38 35.54 -24.43 -6.21
C GLU A 38 34.45 -25.46 -6.55
N MET A 39 33.76 -25.99 -5.54
CA MET A 39 32.67 -26.95 -5.74
C MET A 39 31.48 -26.34 -6.48
N ALA A 40 31.15 -25.08 -6.18
CA ALA A 40 29.97 -24.43 -6.74
C ALA A 40 30.19 -23.86 -8.16
N TRP A 41 31.43 -23.53 -8.53
CA TRP A 41 31.78 -22.76 -9.74
C TRP A 41 31.28 -23.37 -11.05
N GLY A 42 31.43 -24.69 -11.22
CA GLY A 42 30.99 -25.40 -12.44
C GLY A 42 29.53 -25.87 -12.41
N GLY A 43 28.88 -25.81 -11.24
CA GLY A 43 27.52 -26.33 -11.03
C GLY A 43 26.41 -25.30 -11.18
N HIS A 44 26.74 -24.00 -11.11
CA HIS A 44 25.78 -22.91 -11.00
C HIS A 44 26.07 -21.82 -12.03
N ASP A 45 25.01 -21.11 -12.44
CA ASP A 45 25.10 -19.99 -13.36
C ASP A 45 25.41 -18.68 -12.59
N ALA A 46 25.08 -18.64 -11.29
CA ALA A 46 25.37 -17.52 -10.41
C ALA A 46 25.66 -17.94 -8.96
N LEU A 47 26.57 -17.24 -8.31
CA LEU A 47 26.94 -17.37 -6.89
C LEU A 47 26.69 -16.05 -6.19
N VAL A 48 25.84 -16.04 -5.17
CA VAL A 48 25.46 -14.86 -4.41
C VAL A 48 26.03 -14.96 -3.00
N PHE A 49 27.12 -14.25 -2.75
CA PHE A 49 27.81 -14.28 -1.47
C PHE A 49 27.23 -13.26 -0.47
N VAL A 50 26.87 -13.70 0.73
CA VAL A 50 26.44 -12.83 1.84
C VAL A 50 27.56 -12.75 2.86
N GLY A 51 28.21 -11.59 2.91
CA GLY A 51 29.36 -11.29 3.76
C GLY A 51 30.26 -10.20 3.18
N ALA A 52 31.43 -9.99 3.79
CA ALA A 52 32.35 -8.94 3.36
C ALA A 52 32.95 -9.23 1.96
N VAL A 53 32.84 -8.28 1.03
CA VAL A 53 33.37 -8.38 -0.34
C VAL A 53 34.83 -8.86 -0.44
N PRO A 54 35.79 -8.36 0.38
CA PRO A 54 37.18 -8.83 0.31
C PRO A 54 37.35 -10.32 0.62
N ILE A 55 36.42 -10.93 1.36
CA ILE A 55 36.44 -12.37 1.65
C ILE A 55 36.05 -13.16 0.40
N ALA A 56 34.95 -12.77 -0.27
CA ALA A 56 34.53 -13.38 -1.53
C ALA A 56 35.63 -13.28 -2.59
N ILE A 57 36.19 -12.08 -2.80
CA ILE A 57 37.24 -11.86 -3.81
C ILE A 57 38.44 -12.79 -3.58
N ARG A 58 38.92 -12.90 -2.33
CA ARG A 58 40.04 -13.79 -2.00
C ARG A 58 39.72 -15.27 -2.22
N ALA A 59 38.47 -15.68 -2.01
CA ALA A 59 38.04 -17.06 -2.21
C ALA A 59 37.82 -17.43 -3.68
N MET A 60 37.43 -16.48 -4.53
CA MET A 60 37.08 -16.74 -5.94
C MET A 60 38.19 -16.41 -6.95
N ALA A 61 39.18 -15.58 -6.58
CA ALA A 61 40.09 -14.96 -7.55
C ALA A 61 40.86 -15.96 -8.43
N HIS A 62 41.21 -17.15 -7.91
CA HIS A 62 41.94 -18.17 -8.66
C HIS A 62 41.06 -18.98 -9.63
N LEU A 63 39.74 -18.81 -9.57
CA LEU A 63 38.76 -19.48 -10.43
C LEU A 63 38.35 -18.63 -11.65
N LEU A 64 38.64 -17.33 -11.61
CA LEU A 64 38.36 -16.42 -12.72
C LEU A 64 39.21 -16.78 -13.93
N SER A 65 38.56 -16.96 -15.07
CA SER A 65 39.21 -17.42 -16.30
C SER A 65 38.82 -16.55 -17.49
N ASP A 66 37.55 -16.59 -17.89
CA ASP A 66 37.01 -15.85 -19.02
C ASP A 66 35.63 -15.27 -18.71
N LYS A 67 35.45 -13.99 -19.07
CA LYS A 67 34.21 -13.23 -18.84
C LYS A 67 32.99 -13.85 -19.52
N ALA A 68 33.19 -14.68 -20.55
CA ALA A 68 32.10 -15.31 -21.28
C ALA A 68 31.68 -16.68 -20.72
N SER A 69 32.50 -17.32 -19.87
CA SER A 69 32.22 -18.64 -19.29
C SER A 69 32.11 -18.63 -17.76
N ASP A 70 32.75 -17.67 -17.10
CA ASP A 70 32.70 -17.57 -15.63
C ASP A 70 31.24 -17.30 -15.16
N PRO A 71 30.80 -17.94 -14.06
CA PRO A 71 29.49 -17.68 -13.48
C PRO A 71 29.39 -16.23 -13.00
N ALA A 72 28.16 -15.72 -12.89
CA ALA A 72 27.93 -14.45 -12.22
C ALA A 72 28.29 -14.58 -10.73
N VAL A 73 29.06 -13.65 -10.19
CA VAL A 73 29.36 -13.62 -8.76
C VAL A 73 28.92 -12.27 -8.19
N LEU A 74 28.03 -12.32 -7.22
CA LEU A 74 27.46 -11.15 -6.55
C LEU A 74 27.84 -11.19 -5.07
N ALA A 75 27.89 -10.01 -4.45
CA ALA A 75 28.11 -9.89 -3.02
C ALA A 75 27.14 -8.89 -2.39
N LEU A 76 26.68 -9.25 -1.19
CA LEU A 76 25.84 -8.44 -0.33
C LEU A 76 26.37 -8.48 1.11
N PRO A 77 26.21 -7.40 1.90
CA PRO A 77 26.40 -7.45 3.34
C PRO A 77 25.31 -8.28 4.03
N GLU A 78 25.55 -8.64 5.28
CA GLU A 78 24.65 -9.51 6.08
C GLU A 78 23.27 -8.87 6.32
N ASP A 79 23.19 -7.54 6.32
CA ASP A 79 21.95 -6.77 6.44
C ASP A 79 21.19 -6.59 5.12
N LEU A 80 21.73 -7.09 4.01
CA LEU A 80 21.19 -6.97 2.65
C LEU A 80 20.98 -5.51 2.20
N SER A 81 21.75 -4.55 2.73
CA SER A 81 21.57 -3.12 2.43
C SER A 81 21.94 -2.72 0.99
N TRP A 82 22.83 -3.47 0.33
CA TRP A 82 23.22 -3.23 -1.06
C TRP A 82 23.68 -4.51 -1.76
N VAL A 83 23.73 -4.48 -3.08
CA VAL A 83 24.22 -5.59 -3.92
C VAL A 83 25.19 -5.10 -4.97
N MET A 84 26.30 -5.81 -5.12
CA MET A 84 27.33 -5.53 -6.13
C MET A 84 27.67 -6.79 -6.90
N VAL A 85 27.86 -6.62 -8.22
CA VAL A 85 28.42 -7.66 -9.08
C VAL A 85 29.95 -7.62 -9.00
N LEU A 86 30.56 -8.74 -8.62
CA LEU A 86 32.01 -8.93 -8.58
C LEU A 86 32.55 -9.49 -9.90
N ALA A 87 31.82 -10.42 -10.54
CA ALA A 87 32.16 -11.02 -11.83
C ALA A 87 30.90 -11.42 -12.61
N GLY A 88 31.04 -11.57 -13.94
CA GLY A 88 29.95 -12.09 -14.79
C GLY A 88 28.71 -11.19 -14.90
N GLY A 89 28.86 -9.86 -14.98
CA GLY A 89 27.74 -8.92 -15.00
C GLY A 89 26.81 -9.03 -16.20
N HIS A 90 27.32 -8.93 -17.42
CA HIS A 90 26.49 -8.94 -18.64
C HIS A 90 26.21 -10.36 -19.13
N LEU A 91 27.20 -11.03 -19.72
CA LEU A 91 27.06 -12.40 -20.23
C LEU A 91 26.69 -13.41 -19.14
N GLY A 92 27.28 -13.30 -17.95
CA GLY A 92 26.93 -14.13 -16.79
C GLY A 92 25.55 -13.83 -16.21
N GLY A 93 24.92 -12.71 -16.58
CA GLY A 93 23.61 -12.27 -16.09
C GLY A 93 23.63 -11.69 -14.68
N GLY A 94 24.80 -11.40 -14.11
CA GLY A 94 24.93 -10.87 -12.76
C GLY A 94 24.29 -9.49 -12.56
N SER A 95 24.29 -8.62 -13.58
CA SER A 95 23.67 -7.29 -13.48
C SER A 95 22.15 -7.38 -13.41
N ASP A 96 21.52 -8.29 -14.14
CA ASP A 96 20.08 -8.52 -14.06
C ASP A 96 19.69 -9.26 -12.77
N LEU A 97 20.53 -10.17 -12.27
CA LEU A 97 20.31 -10.78 -10.95
C LEU A 97 20.47 -9.77 -9.80
N ALA A 98 21.46 -8.87 -9.88
CA ALA A 98 21.64 -7.82 -8.88
C ALA A 98 20.45 -6.88 -8.85
N TRP A 99 19.90 -6.57 -10.02
CA TRP A 99 18.65 -5.84 -10.17
C TRP A 99 17.46 -6.54 -9.50
N GLU A 100 17.28 -7.84 -9.80
CA GLU A 100 16.22 -8.64 -9.20
C GLU A 100 16.35 -8.69 -7.68
N ILE A 101 17.56 -8.87 -7.16
CA ILE A 101 17.83 -8.86 -5.72
C ILE A 101 17.43 -7.52 -5.11
N ALA A 102 17.89 -6.40 -5.68
CA ALA A 102 17.54 -5.05 -5.24
C ALA A 102 16.02 -4.86 -5.12
N SER A 103 15.29 -5.21 -6.19
CA SER A 103 13.82 -5.08 -6.23
C SER A 103 13.07 -5.94 -5.21
N ARG A 104 13.65 -7.07 -4.77
CA ARG A 104 13.02 -8.00 -3.82
C ARG A 104 13.40 -7.74 -2.37
N THR A 105 14.58 -7.17 -2.13
CA THR A 105 15.11 -6.93 -0.77
C THR A 105 15.03 -5.47 -0.34
N GLY A 106 14.85 -4.55 -1.29
CA GLY A 106 15.06 -3.11 -1.09
C GLY A 106 16.54 -2.73 -1.01
N ALA A 107 17.45 -3.63 -1.38
CA ALA A 107 18.88 -3.36 -1.42
C ALA A 107 19.21 -2.37 -2.53
N ARG A 108 20.16 -1.46 -2.29
CA ARG A 108 20.67 -0.62 -3.37
C ARG A 108 21.57 -1.42 -4.30
N TRP A 109 21.25 -1.48 -5.60
CA TRP A 109 22.21 -1.98 -6.59
C TRP A 109 23.36 -0.99 -6.81
N ILE A 110 24.60 -1.48 -6.74
CA ILE A 110 25.82 -0.70 -6.99
C ILE A 110 26.42 -1.11 -8.34
N PRO A 111 26.11 -0.40 -9.44
CA PRO A 111 26.64 -0.72 -10.76
C PRO A 111 28.13 -0.33 -10.87
N SER A 112 28.94 -1.25 -11.40
CA SER A 112 30.39 -1.05 -11.58
C SER A 112 30.80 -0.82 -13.04
N THR A 113 30.03 -1.30 -14.02
CA THR A 113 30.32 -1.12 -15.46
C THR A 113 29.81 0.22 -15.99
N ALA A 114 30.47 0.77 -17.02
CA ALA A 114 30.09 2.07 -17.59
C ALA A 114 28.68 2.07 -18.21
N THR A 115 28.30 0.96 -18.84
CA THR A 115 26.98 0.74 -19.43
C THR A 115 25.90 0.62 -18.37
N ASP A 116 26.12 -0.15 -17.30
CA ASP A 116 25.14 -0.26 -16.19
C ASP A 116 24.98 1.08 -15.46
N ARG A 117 26.07 1.82 -15.21
CA ARG A 117 26.02 3.15 -14.60
C ARG A 117 25.28 4.19 -15.45
N ARG A 118 25.23 3.99 -16.77
CA ARG A 118 24.50 4.83 -17.72
C ARG A 118 23.14 4.23 -18.09
N LEU A 119 22.74 3.11 -17.49
CA LEU A 119 21.49 2.39 -17.76
C LEU A 119 21.32 1.95 -19.22
N ILE A 120 22.43 1.82 -19.95
CA ILE A 120 22.48 1.39 -21.35
C ILE A 120 22.45 -0.14 -21.38
N THR A 121 21.50 -0.70 -22.13
CA THR A 121 21.45 -2.14 -22.38
C THR A 121 22.40 -2.50 -23.53
N ALA A 122 23.55 -3.08 -23.19
CA ALA A 122 24.52 -3.56 -24.18
C ALA A 122 23.99 -4.81 -24.95
N PRO A 123 24.48 -5.09 -26.17
CA PRO A 123 24.00 -6.21 -26.99
C PRO A 123 24.08 -7.58 -26.30
N ASP A 124 25.14 -7.83 -25.54
CA ASP A 124 25.34 -9.08 -24.80
C ASP A 124 24.40 -9.23 -23.60
N ARG A 125 24.15 -8.14 -22.87
CA ARG A 125 23.11 -8.13 -21.82
C ARG A 125 21.72 -8.33 -22.42
N TRP A 126 21.41 -7.67 -23.54
CA TRP A 126 20.13 -7.84 -24.24
C TRP A 126 19.92 -9.28 -24.70
N ALA A 127 20.94 -9.87 -25.32
CA ALA A 127 20.93 -11.27 -25.73
C ALA A 127 20.64 -12.21 -24.56
N ARG A 128 21.30 -11.97 -23.42
CA ARG A 128 21.16 -12.80 -22.21
C ARG A 128 19.74 -12.77 -21.66
N ARG A 129 19.09 -11.59 -21.66
CA ARG A 129 17.69 -11.41 -21.21
C ARG A 129 16.70 -12.20 -22.06
N HIS A 130 16.98 -12.33 -23.36
CA HIS A 130 16.12 -13.02 -24.32
C HIS A 130 16.61 -14.44 -24.67
N ASP A 131 17.54 -15.00 -23.90
CA ASP A 131 18.10 -16.35 -24.09
C ASP A 131 18.68 -16.60 -25.51
N LEU A 132 19.34 -15.59 -26.07
CA LEU A 132 19.97 -15.66 -27.39
C LEU A 132 21.42 -16.15 -27.29
N ARG A 133 21.88 -16.88 -28.31
CA ARG A 133 23.29 -17.23 -28.46
C ARG A 133 24.07 -16.07 -29.08
N LEU A 134 25.29 -15.84 -28.62
CA LEU A 134 26.20 -14.87 -29.23
C LEU A 134 27.33 -15.57 -29.96
N LEU A 135 27.52 -15.20 -31.22
CA LEU A 135 28.71 -15.50 -32.01
C LEU A 135 29.57 -14.24 -32.15
N ASN A 136 30.85 -14.41 -32.50
CA ASN A 136 31.80 -13.32 -32.71
C ASN A 136 31.97 -12.39 -31.49
N LYS A 137 31.89 -12.96 -30.27
CA LYS A 137 32.01 -12.24 -28.98
C LYS A 137 33.25 -11.35 -28.87
N ARG A 138 34.33 -11.65 -29.61
CA ARG A 138 35.55 -10.83 -29.72
C ARG A 138 35.28 -9.37 -30.09
N LEU A 139 34.15 -9.08 -30.76
CA LEU A 139 33.77 -7.75 -31.21
C LEU A 139 33.10 -6.90 -30.12
N LEU A 140 32.61 -7.52 -29.04
CA LEU A 140 31.84 -6.85 -27.98
C LEU A 140 32.56 -5.64 -27.37
N PRO A 141 33.86 -5.69 -27.01
CA PRO A 141 34.53 -4.54 -26.39
C PRO A 141 34.49 -3.29 -27.28
N GLY A 142 34.74 -3.46 -28.58
CA GLY A 142 34.71 -2.35 -29.55
C GLY A 142 33.30 -1.82 -29.79
N LEU A 143 32.30 -2.70 -29.86
CA LEU A 143 30.90 -2.33 -30.03
C LEU A 143 30.35 -1.59 -28.81
N ILE A 144 30.61 -2.10 -27.60
CA ILE A 144 30.20 -1.46 -26.35
C ILE A 144 30.85 -0.09 -26.23
N ARG A 145 32.14 0.04 -26.58
CA ARG A 145 32.81 1.34 -26.59
C ARG A 145 32.16 2.30 -27.59
N GLY A 146 31.88 1.82 -28.81
CA GLY A 146 31.17 2.59 -29.83
C GLY A 146 29.79 3.05 -29.39
N LEU A 147 29.02 2.19 -28.72
CA LEU A 147 27.70 2.53 -28.17
C LEU A 147 27.82 3.59 -27.07
N LEU A 148 28.81 3.49 -26.18
CA LEU A 148 29.04 4.49 -25.13
C LEU A 148 29.47 5.86 -25.66
N ASP A 149 30.18 5.88 -26.79
CA ASP A 149 30.72 7.11 -27.39
C ASP A 149 29.71 7.77 -28.35
N ARG A 150 28.95 6.98 -29.13
CA ARG A 150 28.00 7.49 -30.14
C ARG A 150 26.54 7.46 -29.72
N GLY A 151 26.19 6.67 -28.71
CA GLY A 151 24.80 6.45 -28.27
C GLY A 151 24.03 5.44 -29.12
N GLU A 152 24.60 4.97 -30.24
CA GLU A 152 23.91 4.07 -31.15
C GLU A 152 24.79 2.97 -31.76
N LEU A 153 24.14 1.87 -32.15
CA LEU A 153 24.68 0.78 -32.96
C LEU A 153 23.69 0.45 -34.07
N ARG A 154 24.20 0.02 -35.23
CA ARG A 154 23.35 -0.46 -36.33
C ARG A 154 23.03 -1.94 -36.18
N TRP A 155 21.74 -2.28 -36.27
CA TRP A 155 21.20 -3.63 -36.12
C TRP A 155 20.49 -4.03 -37.40
N TRP A 156 20.75 -5.23 -37.89
CA TRP A 156 19.91 -5.83 -38.92
C TRP A 156 19.13 -6.99 -38.32
N CYS A 157 17.81 -6.97 -38.49
CA CYS A 157 16.91 -8.02 -38.04
C CYS A 157 16.48 -8.84 -39.24
N ASP A 158 16.69 -10.14 -39.17
CA ASP A 158 16.36 -11.05 -40.26
C ASP A 158 14.84 -11.04 -40.53
N PRO A 159 14.39 -10.71 -41.76
CA PRO A 159 12.97 -10.72 -42.12
C PRO A 159 12.29 -12.09 -41.98
N LEU A 160 13.07 -13.17 -41.87
CA LEU A 160 12.54 -14.50 -41.56
C LEU A 160 11.92 -14.58 -40.15
N LEU A 161 12.42 -13.75 -39.22
CA LEU A 161 12.04 -13.73 -37.81
C LEU A 161 11.05 -12.60 -37.51
N PRO A 162 10.23 -12.71 -36.46
CA PRO A 162 9.49 -11.57 -35.94
C PRO A 162 10.47 -10.49 -35.45
N HIS A 163 10.03 -9.24 -35.58
CA HIS A 163 10.82 -8.07 -35.16
C HIS A 163 11.01 -8.09 -33.63
N PRO A 164 12.27 -8.01 -33.12
CA PRO A 164 12.53 -8.13 -31.69
C PRO A 164 12.38 -6.79 -30.94
N PRO A 165 12.19 -6.80 -29.62
CA PRO A 165 12.15 -5.59 -28.81
C PRO A 165 13.55 -4.97 -28.67
N LEU A 166 13.99 -4.25 -29.70
CA LEU A 166 15.33 -3.68 -29.79
C LEU A 166 15.63 -2.69 -28.65
N PRO A 167 16.84 -2.74 -28.05
CA PRO A 167 17.20 -1.86 -26.94
C PRO A 167 17.36 -0.41 -27.42
N HIS A 168 17.27 0.55 -26.48
CA HIS A 168 17.56 1.95 -26.79
C HIS A 168 18.98 2.11 -27.38
N GLY A 169 19.09 2.91 -28.46
CA GLY A 169 20.32 3.07 -29.23
C GLY A 169 20.50 2.04 -30.36
N ALA A 170 19.60 1.07 -30.52
CA ALA A 170 19.58 0.24 -31.71
C ALA A 170 18.93 1.00 -32.89
N VAL A 171 19.68 1.16 -33.97
CA VAL A 171 19.22 1.77 -35.22
C VAL A 171 19.16 0.69 -36.28
N GLU A 172 18.02 0.54 -36.96
CA GLU A 172 17.87 -0.49 -37.98
C GLU A 172 18.69 -0.18 -39.24
N ALA A 173 19.42 -1.18 -39.71
CA ALA A 173 20.15 -1.18 -40.97
C ALA A 173 19.28 -1.79 -42.08
N GLY A 174 19.39 -1.27 -43.31
CA GLY A 174 18.63 -1.78 -44.44
C GLY A 174 19.14 -3.14 -44.94
N THR A 175 20.43 -3.40 -44.79
CA THR A 175 21.07 -4.65 -45.20
C THR A 175 21.99 -5.21 -44.09
N PRO A 176 22.29 -6.51 -44.08
CA PRO A 176 23.16 -7.10 -43.07
C PRO A 176 24.61 -6.57 -43.14
N GLU A 177 25.08 -6.12 -44.31
CA GLU A 177 26.43 -5.58 -44.50
C GLU A 177 26.63 -4.23 -43.81
N GLU A 178 25.57 -3.40 -43.74
CA GLU A 178 25.56 -2.09 -43.10
C GLU A 178 25.49 -2.16 -41.56
N ALA A 179 25.05 -3.31 -41.04
CA ALA A 179 24.87 -3.52 -39.62
C ALA A 179 26.18 -3.69 -38.88
N GLN A 180 26.14 -3.56 -37.55
CA GLN A 180 27.23 -3.95 -36.65
C GLN A 180 26.83 -5.16 -35.80
N VAL A 181 25.52 -5.33 -35.62
CA VAL A 181 24.88 -6.41 -34.87
C VAL A 181 23.82 -7.05 -35.77
N LEU A 182 23.82 -8.38 -35.86
CA LEU A 182 22.88 -9.17 -36.63
C LEU A 182 21.98 -9.95 -35.69
N TYR A 183 20.67 -9.87 -35.87
CA TYR A 183 19.70 -10.75 -35.22
C TYR A 183 19.15 -11.71 -36.29
N THR A 184 19.63 -12.96 -36.29
CA THR A 184 19.36 -13.92 -37.37
C THR A 184 19.54 -15.37 -36.93
N VAL A 185 18.87 -16.28 -37.64
CA VAL A 185 19.09 -17.73 -37.56
C VAL A 185 19.93 -18.27 -38.73
N ARG A 186 20.26 -17.42 -39.71
CA ARG A 186 20.97 -17.80 -40.93
C ARG A 186 22.45 -17.52 -40.81
N ASP A 187 23.24 -18.37 -41.44
CA ASP A 187 24.66 -18.13 -41.65
C ASP A 187 24.84 -17.23 -42.88
N LEU A 188 25.13 -15.96 -42.64
CA LEU A 188 25.33 -14.95 -43.69
C LEU A 188 26.80 -14.82 -44.12
N GLY A 189 27.73 -15.59 -43.52
CA GLY A 189 29.16 -15.49 -43.80
C GLY A 189 29.83 -14.18 -43.35
N LEU A 190 29.17 -13.38 -42.50
CA LEU A 190 29.66 -12.09 -42.00
C LEU A 190 30.37 -12.23 -40.64
N GLU A 191 31.64 -12.64 -40.65
CA GLU A 191 32.44 -12.91 -39.43
C GLU A 191 32.90 -11.65 -38.65
N ASP A 192 32.79 -10.48 -39.27
CA ASP A 192 33.16 -9.17 -38.71
C ASP A 192 31.95 -8.43 -38.10
N ARG A 193 30.85 -9.14 -37.86
CA ARG A 193 29.64 -8.67 -37.20
C ARG A 193 29.35 -9.47 -35.94
N LEU A 194 28.76 -8.83 -34.92
CA LEU A 194 28.25 -9.56 -33.76
C LEU A 194 26.94 -10.25 -34.16
N VAL A 195 26.81 -11.55 -33.93
CA VAL A 195 25.60 -12.29 -34.29
C VAL A 195 24.86 -12.76 -33.05
N LEU A 196 23.59 -12.39 -32.97
CA LEU A 196 22.61 -12.74 -31.95
C LEU A 196 21.64 -13.76 -32.55
N VAL A 197 21.73 -14.99 -32.07
CA VAL A 197 21.01 -16.13 -32.64
C VAL A 197 19.88 -16.55 -31.69
N PRO A 198 18.60 -16.34 -32.05
CA PRO A 198 17.50 -16.92 -31.31
C PRO A 198 17.42 -18.43 -31.55
N ARG A 199 17.06 -19.18 -30.52
CA ARG A 199 16.77 -20.61 -30.63
C ARG A 199 15.36 -20.79 -31.18
N ALA A 200 15.24 -20.64 -32.50
CA ALA A 200 13.97 -20.54 -33.23
C ALA A 200 13.78 -21.64 -34.29
N ILE A 201 14.78 -22.48 -34.55
CA ILE A 201 14.66 -23.57 -35.54
C ILE A 201 14.36 -24.88 -34.83
N SER A 202 13.30 -25.56 -35.26
CA SER A 202 12.92 -26.88 -34.79
C SER A 202 12.93 -27.87 -35.94
N VAL A 203 13.43 -29.08 -35.69
CA VAL A 203 13.64 -30.08 -36.74
C VAL A 203 12.81 -31.31 -36.47
N GLY A 204 11.84 -31.58 -37.33
CA GLY A 204 11.15 -32.87 -37.36
C GLY A 204 12.08 -33.92 -37.95
N VAL A 205 12.38 -34.98 -37.20
CA VAL A 205 13.33 -36.03 -37.57
C VAL A 205 12.66 -37.40 -37.68
N GLY A 206 12.97 -38.10 -38.77
CA GLY A 206 12.60 -39.49 -39.01
C GLY A 206 13.84 -40.32 -39.32
N PHE A 207 13.94 -41.49 -38.71
CA PHE A 207 15.12 -42.35 -38.81
C PHE A 207 14.76 -43.81 -38.49
N ARG A 208 15.59 -44.76 -38.94
CA ARG A 208 15.41 -46.20 -38.67
C ARG A 208 15.67 -46.53 -37.19
N ARG A 209 15.26 -47.68 -36.68
CA ARG A 209 15.44 -48.03 -35.25
C ARG A 209 16.92 -48.21 -34.86
N ASP A 210 17.74 -48.63 -35.81
CA ASP A 210 19.17 -48.93 -35.69
C ASP A 210 20.08 -47.72 -35.97
N ALA A 211 19.52 -46.53 -36.27
CA ALA A 211 20.33 -45.35 -36.59
C ALA A 211 21.17 -44.91 -35.38
N ALA A 212 22.45 -44.64 -35.63
CA ALA A 212 23.39 -44.20 -34.60
C ALA A 212 23.16 -42.71 -34.25
N GLY A 213 23.52 -42.31 -33.02
CA GLY A 213 23.36 -40.91 -32.58
C GLY A 213 24.14 -39.92 -33.46
N GLU A 214 25.32 -40.31 -33.92
CA GLU A 214 26.14 -39.50 -34.84
C GLU A 214 25.47 -39.32 -36.22
N GLU A 215 24.81 -40.36 -36.75
CA GLU A 215 24.09 -40.27 -38.02
C GLU A 215 22.93 -39.28 -37.90
N ILE A 216 22.16 -39.36 -36.80
CA ILE A 216 21.08 -38.41 -36.51
C ILE A 216 21.63 -36.99 -36.39
N ARG A 217 22.73 -36.82 -35.65
CA ARG A 217 23.38 -35.51 -35.45
C ARG A 217 23.83 -34.90 -36.78
N SER A 218 24.58 -35.65 -37.59
CA SER A 218 25.06 -35.17 -38.88
C SER A 218 23.90 -34.85 -39.80
N GLY A 219 22.89 -35.73 -39.89
CA GLY A 219 21.71 -35.50 -40.71
C GLY A 219 20.96 -34.22 -40.36
N VAL A 220 20.85 -33.88 -39.07
CA VAL A 220 20.27 -32.60 -38.62
C VAL A 220 21.16 -31.41 -38.99
N LEU A 221 22.46 -31.46 -38.73
CA LEU A 221 23.39 -30.37 -39.07
C LEU A 221 23.47 -30.14 -40.59
N ASP A 222 23.43 -31.21 -41.37
CA ASP A 222 23.42 -31.13 -42.82
C ASP A 222 22.10 -30.57 -43.33
N ALA A 223 20.97 -30.89 -42.67
CA ALA A 223 19.67 -30.30 -42.99
C ALA A 223 19.67 -28.79 -42.74
N LEU A 224 20.26 -28.33 -41.64
CA LEU A 224 20.44 -26.89 -41.36
C LEU A 224 21.33 -26.23 -42.41
N ARG A 225 22.48 -26.83 -42.74
CA ARG A 225 23.48 -26.24 -43.66
C ARG A 225 23.05 -26.23 -45.12
N SER A 226 22.30 -27.23 -45.58
CA SER A 226 21.93 -27.38 -47.00
C SER A 226 20.52 -26.90 -47.33
N HIS A 227 19.84 -26.23 -46.40
CA HIS A 227 18.48 -25.78 -46.60
C HIS A 227 18.37 -24.69 -47.70
N PRO A 228 17.37 -24.74 -48.61
CA PRO A 228 17.26 -23.80 -49.74
C PRO A 228 17.07 -22.32 -49.36
N GLU A 229 16.34 -22.04 -48.27
CA GLU A 229 16.15 -20.68 -47.73
C GLU A 229 17.40 -20.08 -47.06
N GLY A 230 18.53 -20.81 -47.15
CA GLY A 230 19.85 -20.42 -46.67
C GLY A 230 20.39 -21.42 -45.65
N PRO A 231 21.73 -21.52 -45.51
CA PRO A 231 22.32 -22.27 -44.41
C PRO A 231 21.86 -21.65 -43.08
N PHE A 232 21.35 -22.47 -42.18
CA PHE A 232 20.99 -22.08 -40.82
C PHE A 232 22.12 -22.35 -39.84
N LEU A 233 22.26 -21.46 -38.86
CA LEU A 233 23.23 -21.60 -37.77
C LEU A 233 22.81 -22.76 -36.85
N PRO A 234 23.73 -23.68 -36.48
CA PRO A 234 23.45 -24.74 -35.50
C PRO A 234 22.91 -24.20 -34.17
N GLU A 235 23.37 -23.02 -33.74
CA GLU A 235 22.95 -22.34 -32.51
C GLU A 235 21.47 -21.92 -32.52
N ALA A 236 20.85 -21.83 -33.70
CA ALA A 236 19.43 -21.56 -33.83
C ALA A 236 18.55 -22.76 -33.47
N LEU A 237 19.13 -23.96 -33.35
CA LEU A 237 18.39 -25.18 -33.02
C LEU A 237 17.81 -25.12 -31.60
N ARG A 238 16.49 -25.18 -31.55
CA ARG A 238 15.71 -25.25 -30.32
C ARG A 238 15.47 -26.70 -29.91
N ARG A 239 14.90 -27.50 -30.82
CA ARG A 239 14.45 -28.86 -30.51
C ARG A 239 14.31 -29.77 -31.72
N LEU A 240 14.30 -31.06 -31.42
CA LEU A 240 14.02 -32.16 -32.34
C LEU A 240 12.63 -32.73 -32.05
N GLY A 241 11.83 -32.93 -33.09
CA GLY A 241 10.49 -33.51 -33.01
C GLY A 241 10.43 -34.87 -33.70
N THR A 242 9.86 -35.89 -33.06
CA THR A 242 9.65 -37.19 -33.69
C THR A 242 8.42 -37.90 -33.12
N TRP A 243 8.06 -39.07 -33.64
CA TRP A 243 6.88 -39.81 -33.19
C TRP A 243 7.15 -40.58 -31.87
N GLU A 244 6.09 -40.77 -31.07
CA GLU A 244 6.15 -41.36 -29.73
C GLU A 244 6.83 -42.74 -29.64
N GLY A 245 6.76 -43.61 -30.64
CA GLY A 245 7.47 -44.89 -30.58
C GLY A 245 8.99 -44.80 -30.83
N LYS A 246 9.55 -43.59 -30.78
CA LYS A 246 10.98 -43.35 -30.55
C LYS A 246 11.31 -42.96 -29.10
N GLU A 247 10.31 -42.88 -28.22
CA GLU A 247 10.53 -42.70 -26.79
C GLU A 247 11.46 -43.80 -26.26
N GLY A 248 12.46 -43.41 -25.46
CA GLY A 248 13.50 -44.31 -24.98
C GLY A 248 14.65 -44.58 -25.97
N SER A 249 14.66 -43.97 -27.16
CA SER A 249 15.80 -44.04 -28.08
C SER A 249 17.05 -43.36 -27.50
N ARG A 250 18.03 -44.16 -27.07
CA ARG A 250 19.31 -43.66 -26.56
C ARG A 250 20.07 -42.84 -27.61
N SER A 251 20.07 -43.27 -28.87
CA SER A 251 20.77 -42.57 -29.96
C SER A 251 20.19 -41.17 -30.23
N LEU A 252 18.85 -41.01 -30.15
CA LEU A 252 18.22 -39.70 -30.28
C LEU A 252 18.58 -38.77 -29.11
N MET A 253 18.59 -39.29 -27.88
CA MET A 253 18.95 -38.50 -26.70
C MET A 253 20.43 -38.08 -26.71
N GLU A 254 21.33 -38.96 -27.17
CA GLU A 254 22.75 -38.65 -27.38
C GLU A 254 22.92 -37.55 -28.45
N ALA A 255 22.23 -37.67 -29.59
CA ALA A 255 22.25 -36.66 -30.65
C ALA A 255 21.72 -35.31 -30.15
N ALA A 256 20.55 -35.30 -29.52
CA ALA A 256 19.92 -34.09 -28.97
C ALA A 256 20.80 -33.42 -27.91
N GLY A 257 21.38 -34.20 -27.00
CA GLY A 257 22.32 -33.70 -25.98
C GLY A 257 23.55 -33.04 -26.59
N SER A 258 24.14 -33.65 -27.63
CA SER A 258 25.29 -33.08 -28.34
C SER A 258 24.97 -31.79 -29.09
N LEU A 259 23.73 -31.65 -29.56
CA LEU A 259 23.22 -30.47 -30.25
C LEU A 259 22.67 -29.40 -29.29
N GLY A 260 22.57 -29.71 -27.99
CA GLY A 260 21.90 -28.85 -27.02
C GLY A 260 20.41 -28.65 -27.30
N ALA A 261 19.76 -29.57 -28.02
CA ALA A 261 18.38 -29.49 -28.45
C ALA A 261 17.44 -30.24 -27.49
N GLU A 262 16.24 -29.71 -27.27
CA GLU A 262 15.18 -30.46 -26.57
C GLU A 262 14.62 -31.55 -27.48
N VAL A 263 14.00 -32.58 -26.92
CA VAL A 263 13.31 -33.61 -27.71
C VAL A 263 11.82 -33.57 -27.40
N ARG A 264 10.99 -33.51 -28.44
CA ARG A 264 9.54 -33.61 -28.34
C ARG A 264 9.04 -34.85 -29.08
N PHE A 265 8.25 -35.65 -28.37
CA PHE A 265 7.57 -36.81 -28.92
C PHE A 265 6.11 -36.46 -29.21
N PHE A 266 5.65 -36.79 -30.41
CA PHE A 266 4.28 -36.55 -30.86
C PHE A 266 3.51 -37.86 -30.94
N ARG A 267 2.30 -37.84 -30.41
CA ARG A 267 1.39 -38.99 -30.48
C ARG A 267 0.85 -39.18 -31.88
N GLN A 268 0.45 -40.40 -32.20
CA GLN A 268 -0.13 -40.72 -33.50
C GLN A 268 -1.29 -39.80 -33.87
N GLY A 269 -2.20 -39.51 -32.93
CA GLY A 269 -3.33 -38.61 -33.15
C GLY A 269 -2.94 -37.16 -33.44
N GLU A 270 -1.86 -36.65 -32.84
CA GLU A 270 -1.35 -35.30 -33.11
C GLU A 270 -0.78 -35.22 -34.53
N ILE A 271 -0.03 -36.24 -34.95
CA ILE A 271 0.57 -36.31 -36.30
C ILE A 271 -0.52 -36.43 -37.38
N LEU A 272 -1.57 -37.23 -37.13
CA LEU A 272 -2.70 -37.36 -38.05
C LEU A 272 -3.53 -36.06 -38.16
N GLY A 273 -3.58 -35.28 -37.09
CA GLY A 273 -4.28 -33.99 -37.06
C GLY A 273 -3.44 -32.81 -37.57
N ALA A 274 -2.17 -33.03 -37.93
CA ALA A 274 -1.33 -31.97 -38.47
C ALA A 274 -1.83 -31.54 -39.86
N GLU A 275 -1.85 -30.23 -40.11
CA GLU A 275 -2.25 -29.67 -41.40
C GLU A 275 -1.02 -29.33 -42.25
N GLY A 276 -1.06 -29.68 -43.53
CA GLY A 276 -0.03 -29.30 -44.50
C GLY A 276 0.14 -30.32 -45.63
N PRO A 277 0.78 -29.93 -46.75
CA PRO A 277 1.19 -30.89 -47.76
C PRO A 277 2.33 -31.73 -47.21
N PHE A 278 2.09 -33.04 -47.04
CA PHE A 278 3.11 -33.98 -46.57
C PHE A 278 3.51 -34.95 -47.67
N SER A 279 4.81 -35.17 -47.81
CA SER A 279 5.40 -36.04 -48.80
C SER A 279 5.28 -37.52 -48.36
N PRO A 280 4.79 -38.44 -49.21
CA PRO A 280 4.69 -39.87 -48.89
C PRO A 280 6.02 -40.42 -48.36
N SER A 281 5.94 -41.28 -47.33
CA SER A 281 7.12 -41.79 -46.63
C SER A 281 6.98 -43.25 -46.23
N ALA A 282 8.08 -43.87 -45.78
CA ALA A 282 8.04 -45.21 -45.21
C ALA A 282 7.12 -45.32 -43.98
N ALA A 283 6.78 -44.20 -43.33
CA ALA A 283 5.85 -44.17 -42.21
C ALA A 283 4.39 -44.46 -42.61
N GLU A 284 4.00 -44.16 -43.84
CA GLU A 284 2.64 -44.40 -44.33
C GLU A 284 2.32 -45.89 -44.37
N ARG A 285 3.28 -46.69 -44.87
CA ARG A 285 3.16 -48.15 -44.94
C ARG A 285 3.36 -48.85 -43.60
N HIS A 286 4.29 -48.37 -42.76
CA HIS A 286 4.67 -49.10 -41.54
C HIS A 286 3.98 -48.60 -40.26
N LEU A 287 3.50 -47.35 -40.25
CA LEU A 287 2.95 -46.68 -39.06
C LEU A 287 1.55 -46.10 -39.30
N GLY A 288 1.03 -46.12 -40.54
CA GLY A 288 -0.25 -45.49 -40.88
C GLY A 288 -0.24 -43.98 -40.69
N LEU A 289 0.93 -43.34 -40.84
CA LEU A 289 1.12 -41.90 -40.67
C LEU A 289 1.44 -41.22 -42.01
N PRO A 290 0.95 -39.99 -42.27
CA PRO A 290 1.26 -39.26 -43.51
C PRO A 290 2.77 -38.99 -43.68
N GLY A 291 3.50 -38.94 -42.57
CA GLY A 291 4.92 -38.74 -42.47
C GLY A 291 5.34 -38.65 -41.01
N VAL A 292 6.63 -38.48 -40.75
CA VAL A 292 7.12 -38.17 -39.40
C VAL A 292 7.79 -36.79 -39.40
N SER A 293 8.78 -36.56 -40.26
CA SER A 293 9.56 -35.31 -40.22
C SER A 293 8.72 -34.06 -40.50
N GLU A 294 7.97 -34.01 -41.61
CA GLU A 294 7.19 -32.82 -41.98
C GLU A 294 6.03 -32.54 -41.01
N PRO A 295 5.19 -33.53 -40.62
CA PRO A 295 4.13 -33.27 -39.63
C PRO A 295 4.67 -32.84 -38.28
N CYS A 296 5.74 -33.47 -37.78
CA CYS A 296 6.34 -33.07 -36.50
C CYS A 296 6.93 -31.65 -36.58
N ALA A 297 7.53 -31.25 -37.70
CA ALA A 297 8.00 -29.88 -37.89
C ALA A 297 6.82 -28.89 -37.87
N ALA A 298 5.74 -29.18 -38.61
CA ALA A 298 4.53 -28.34 -38.65
C ALA A 298 3.85 -28.20 -37.29
N LEU A 299 3.87 -29.25 -36.45
CA LEU A 299 3.33 -29.21 -35.08
C LEU A 299 4.21 -28.41 -34.10
N MET A 300 5.46 -28.12 -34.46
CA MET A 300 6.37 -27.30 -33.65
C MET A 300 6.33 -25.83 -34.04
N GLY A 301 6.19 -25.51 -35.33
CA GLY A 301 6.18 -24.12 -35.82
C GLY A 301 5.89 -24.01 -37.31
N ARG A 302 6.16 -22.83 -37.89
CA ARG A 302 5.94 -22.54 -39.31
C ARG A 302 6.93 -23.32 -40.18
N PRO A 303 6.51 -24.25 -41.05
CA PRO A 303 7.43 -25.01 -41.91
C PRO A 303 8.29 -24.10 -42.79
N LEU A 304 9.58 -24.42 -42.91
CA LEU A 304 10.54 -23.68 -43.73
C LEU A 304 10.79 -24.33 -45.10
N GLY A 305 10.26 -25.52 -45.35
CA GLY A 305 10.45 -26.25 -46.59
C GLY A 305 9.91 -27.67 -46.51
N GLY A 306 10.11 -28.44 -47.57
CA GLY A 306 9.76 -29.86 -47.62
C GLY A 306 10.79 -30.77 -46.96
N ARG A 307 10.48 -32.06 -46.90
CA ARG A 307 11.37 -33.10 -46.37
C ARG A 307 12.69 -33.17 -47.13
N MET A 308 13.78 -33.19 -46.38
CA MET A 308 15.14 -33.50 -46.84
C MET A 308 15.52 -34.92 -46.40
N VAL A 309 16.32 -35.62 -47.21
CA VAL A 309 16.85 -36.97 -46.88
C VAL A 309 18.37 -36.92 -46.92
N LEU A 310 19.00 -36.98 -45.76
CA LEU A 310 20.43 -36.75 -45.58
C LEU A 310 21.02 -37.84 -44.70
N GLY A 311 21.97 -38.63 -45.22
CA GLY A 311 22.61 -39.70 -44.46
C GLY A 311 21.66 -40.77 -43.91
N GLY A 312 20.52 -41.03 -44.58
CA GLY A 312 19.49 -41.95 -44.09
C GLY A 312 18.54 -41.38 -43.03
N ILE A 313 18.68 -40.09 -42.71
CA ILE A 313 17.79 -39.32 -41.82
C ILE A 313 16.86 -38.47 -42.68
N THR A 314 15.56 -38.50 -42.37
CA THR A 314 14.60 -37.56 -42.94
C THR A 314 14.43 -36.38 -42.01
N ALA A 315 14.66 -35.16 -42.49
CA ALA A 315 14.55 -33.93 -41.70
C ALA A 315 13.57 -32.96 -42.38
N ALA A 316 12.81 -32.22 -41.58
CA ALA A 316 12.05 -31.06 -42.03
C ALA A 316 12.19 -29.96 -40.98
N LEU A 317 12.37 -28.72 -41.41
CA LEU A 317 12.61 -27.58 -40.53
C LEU A 317 11.33 -26.76 -40.36
N ALA A 318 11.14 -26.24 -39.16
CA ALA A 318 10.11 -25.28 -38.83
C ALA A 318 10.71 -24.13 -38.00
N LEU A 319 10.16 -22.94 -38.19
CA LEU A 319 10.47 -21.76 -37.42
C LEU A 319 9.45 -21.61 -36.28
N GLU A 320 9.95 -21.57 -35.05
CA GLU A 320 9.21 -21.16 -33.85
C GLU A 320 9.43 -19.67 -33.62
N ASP A 321 8.37 -18.95 -33.30
CA ASP A 321 8.49 -17.55 -32.89
C ASP A 321 9.21 -17.48 -31.53
N PRO A 322 10.31 -16.69 -31.42
CA PRO A 322 10.98 -16.48 -30.15
C PRO A 322 10.02 -15.82 -29.15
N PRO A 323 9.87 -16.37 -27.93
CA PRO A 323 8.95 -15.81 -26.94
C PRO A 323 9.60 -14.59 -26.28
N PHE A 324 9.43 -13.41 -26.87
CA PHE A 324 9.79 -12.15 -26.19
C PHE A 324 8.73 -11.84 -25.14
N ALA A 325 9.07 -12.04 -23.86
CA ALA A 325 8.17 -11.73 -22.75
C ALA A 325 8.33 -10.27 -22.30
N GLY A 326 7.32 -9.45 -22.59
CA GLY A 326 7.25 -8.07 -22.08
C GLY A 326 6.40 -7.95 -20.82
N SER A 327 6.36 -6.74 -20.28
CA SER A 327 5.60 -6.44 -19.06
C SER A 327 5.18 -4.97 -19.03
N LEU A 328 4.07 -4.68 -18.36
CA LEU A 328 3.59 -3.33 -18.13
C LEU A 328 3.57 -3.02 -16.63
N SER A 329 4.33 -1.99 -16.25
CA SER A 329 4.31 -1.40 -14.92
C SER A 329 3.72 0.00 -14.99
N VAL A 330 2.70 0.30 -14.19
CA VAL A 330 2.14 1.65 -14.07
C VAL A 330 2.77 2.34 -12.87
N VAL A 331 3.55 3.39 -13.12
CA VAL A 331 4.51 3.93 -12.13
C VAL A 331 4.11 5.32 -11.68
N GLY A 332 3.87 5.48 -10.37
CA GLY A 332 3.70 6.77 -9.72
C GLY A 332 5.03 7.48 -9.49
N ILE A 333 5.28 8.56 -10.21
CA ILE A 333 6.55 9.32 -10.11
C ILE A 333 6.52 10.42 -9.04
N GLY A 334 5.50 10.44 -8.19
CA GLY A 334 5.36 11.44 -7.15
C GLY A 334 4.91 12.82 -7.68
N PRO A 335 4.89 13.85 -6.82
CA PRO A 335 4.31 15.15 -7.17
C PRO A 335 5.18 16.00 -8.11
N GLY A 336 6.50 15.80 -8.10
CA GLY A 336 7.43 16.48 -9.00
C GLY A 336 8.89 16.38 -8.60
N ASP A 337 9.21 16.58 -7.32
CA ASP A 337 10.60 16.52 -6.83
C ASP A 337 11.08 15.07 -6.89
N PRO A 338 12.19 14.76 -7.60
CA PRO A 338 12.73 13.41 -7.67
C PRO A 338 13.04 12.78 -6.31
N ARG A 339 13.27 13.58 -5.26
CA ARG A 339 13.47 13.09 -3.88
C ARG A 339 12.19 12.53 -3.25
N LEU A 340 11.04 12.79 -3.85
CA LEU A 340 9.73 12.27 -3.45
C LEU A 340 9.28 11.11 -4.34
N MET A 341 10.13 10.62 -5.25
CA MET A 341 9.92 9.33 -5.90
C MET A 341 10.19 8.20 -4.90
N THR A 342 9.39 7.15 -4.95
CA THR A 342 9.68 5.93 -4.19
C THR A 342 10.91 5.24 -4.78
N VAL A 343 11.63 4.48 -3.94
CA VAL A 343 12.77 3.67 -4.41
C VAL A 343 12.30 2.68 -5.49
N GLU A 344 11.14 2.04 -5.28
CA GLU A 344 10.54 1.12 -6.25
C GLU A 344 10.24 1.80 -7.61
N ALA A 345 9.76 3.05 -7.62
CA ALA A 345 9.52 3.78 -8.86
C ALA A 345 10.82 4.11 -9.60
N LEU A 346 11.86 4.56 -8.88
CA LEU A 346 13.17 4.78 -9.48
C LEU A 346 13.73 3.47 -10.05
N GLU A 347 13.59 2.39 -9.29
CA GLU A 347 14.03 1.09 -9.72
C GLU A 347 13.31 0.72 -11.03
N GLU A 348 11.98 0.64 -11.03
CA GLU A 348 11.20 0.27 -12.21
C GLU A 348 11.57 1.10 -13.46
N LEU A 349 11.81 2.41 -13.29
CA LEU A 349 12.24 3.31 -14.38
C LEU A 349 13.65 3.01 -14.90
N GLU A 350 14.60 2.70 -14.02
CA GLU A 350 15.95 2.27 -14.39
C GLU A 350 15.95 0.89 -15.05
N GLY A 351 15.04 0.01 -14.63
CA GLY A 351 14.88 -1.36 -15.09
C GLY A 351 14.16 -1.50 -16.42
N CYS A 352 13.25 -0.61 -16.77
CA CYS A 352 12.44 -0.69 -17.99
C CYS A 352 13.24 -0.46 -19.29
N ASP A 353 12.60 -0.79 -20.42
CA ASP A 353 13.12 -0.57 -21.77
C ASP A 353 12.46 0.68 -22.42
N VAL A 354 11.17 0.89 -22.14
CA VAL A 354 10.37 2.00 -22.68
C VAL A 354 9.62 2.73 -21.59
N ILE A 355 9.65 4.07 -21.62
CA ILE A 355 8.85 4.94 -20.77
C ILE A 355 7.75 5.56 -21.63
N VAL A 356 6.49 5.30 -21.26
CA VAL A 356 5.30 5.86 -21.90
C VAL A 356 4.64 6.83 -20.92
N GLY A 357 4.23 8.02 -21.37
CA GLY A 357 3.57 8.94 -20.45
C GLY A 357 3.10 10.25 -21.06
N TYR A 358 2.43 11.05 -20.23
CA TYR A 358 2.16 12.45 -20.57
C TYR A 358 3.48 13.23 -20.56
N SER A 359 3.72 14.09 -21.55
CA SER A 359 5.00 14.79 -21.74
C SER A 359 5.54 15.43 -20.45
N LEU A 360 4.69 16.10 -19.66
CA LEU A 360 5.12 16.71 -18.39
C LEU A 360 5.64 15.67 -17.39
N TYR A 361 5.02 14.50 -17.30
CA TYR A 361 5.45 13.44 -16.37
C TYR A 361 6.71 12.77 -16.87
N VAL A 362 6.82 12.55 -18.18
CA VAL A 362 8.06 12.08 -18.79
C VAL A 362 9.19 13.04 -18.46
N ASP A 363 9.01 14.36 -18.61
CA ASP A 363 10.04 15.36 -18.33
C ASP A 363 10.52 15.39 -16.87
N LEU A 364 9.67 14.97 -15.92
CA LEU A 364 10.00 14.88 -14.49
C LEU A 364 10.85 13.65 -14.15
N VAL A 365 10.91 12.65 -15.02
CA VAL A 365 11.83 11.51 -14.85
C VAL A 365 13.28 12.02 -14.88
N PRO A 366 14.16 11.55 -13.98
CA PRO A 366 15.56 11.97 -13.95
C PRO A 366 16.24 11.88 -15.32
N SER A 367 16.99 12.91 -15.71
CA SER A 367 17.56 13.05 -17.05
C SER A 367 18.48 11.90 -17.45
N HIS A 368 19.23 11.33 -16.49
CA HIS A 368 20.11 10.19 -16.73
C HIS A 368 19.34 8.90 -17.07
N ILE A 369 18.10 8.74 -16.59
CA ILE A 369 17.21 7.65 -16.99
C ILE A 369 16.64 7.97 -18.37
N ARG A 370 16.08 9.17 -18.57
CA ARG A 370 15.47 9.57 -19.86
C ARG A 370 16.40 9.42 -21.04
N GLY A 371 17.67 9.78 -20.87
CA GLY A 371 18.69 9.66 -21.92
C GLY A 371 19.12 8.23 -22.24
N ALA A 372 18.66 7.23 -21.48
CA ALA A 372 19.02 5.84 -21.65
C ALA A 372 17.84 4.94 -22.08
N LYS A 373 16.62 5.50 -22.17
CA LYS A 373 15.38 4.75 -22.46
C LYS A 373 14.71 5.25 -23.73
N ARG A 374 13.92 4.38 -24.37
CA ARG A 374 12.96 4.84 -25.39
C ARG A 374 11.85 5.61 -24.69
N LEU A 375 11.51 6.79 -25.21
CA LEU A 375 10.46 7.65 -24.67
C LEU A 375 9.30 7.74 -25.66
N GLU A 376 8.09 7.51 -25.19
CA GLU A 376 6.83 7.65 -25.95
C GLU A 376 5.95 8.68 -25.21
N SER A 377 6.03 9.93 -25.64
CA SER A 377 5.41 11.08 -24.97
C SER A 377 4.13 11.50 -25.68
N TYR A 378 3.05 11.64 -24.90
CA TYR A 378 1.72 12.01 -25.39
C TYR A 378 1.22 13.30 -24.76
N ARG A 379 0.19 13.90 -25.36
CA ARG A 379 -0.47 15.10 -24.85
C ARG A 379 -1.66 14.74 -23.96
N MET A 380 -2.19 15.76 -23.28
CA MET A 380 -3.40 15.65 -22.46
C MET A 380 -4.61 15.31 -23.33
N GLY A 381 -5.53 14.45 -22.85
CA GLY A 381 -6.69 13.97 -23.60
C GLY A 381 -6.46 12.69 -24.41
N GLN A 382 -5.25 12.12 -24.32
CA GLN A 382 -4.85 10.86 -24.97
C GLN A 382 -4.57 9.77 -23.92
N GLU A 383 -5.37 9.72 -22.85
CA GLU A 383 -5.21 8.77 -21.75
C GLU A 383 -5.33 7.32 -22.22
N GLU A 384 -6.35 7.00 -23.01
CA GLU A 384 -6.60 5.64 -23.50
C GLU A 384 -5.58 5.23 -24.57
N ASP A 385 -5.25 6.11 -25.53
CA ASP A 385 -4.21 5.89 -26.54
C ASP A 385 -2.86 5.52 -25.88
N ARG A 386 -2.49 6.21 -24.80
CA ARG A 386 -1.27 5.91 -24.02
C ARG A 386 -1.28 4.51 -23.46
N VAL A 387 -2.41 4.10 -22.87
CA VAL A 387 -2.55 2.78 -22.26
C VAL A 387 -2.50 1.70 -23.33
N VAL A 388 -3.25 1.87 -24.43
CA VAL A 388 -3.24 0.94 -25.56
C VAL A 388 -1.83 0.78 -26.09
N ARG A 389 -1.11 1.89 -26.32
CA ARG A 389 0.27 1.84 -26.80
C ARG A 389 1.20 1.12 -25.83
N ALA A 390 1.07 1.38 -24.53
CA ALA A 390 1.90 0.75 -23.52
C ALA A 390 1.70 -0.78 -23.48
N VAL A 391 0.46 -1.26 -23.68
CA VAL A 391 0.16 -2.69 -23.81
C VAL A 391 0.72 -3.27 -25.11
N GLU A 392 0.55 -2.60 -26.26
CA GLU A 392 1.11 -3.06 -27.54
C GLU A 392 2.63 -3.23 -27.48
N LEU A 393 3.33 -2.29 -26.84
CA LEU A 393 4.77 -2.37 -26.64
C LEU A 393 5.14 -3.55 -25.72
N ALA A 394 4.36 -3.77 -24.66
CA ALA A 394 4.58 -4.91 -23.78
C ALA A 394 4.30 -6.25 -24.49
N GLU A 395 3.29 -6.34 -25.36
CA GLU A 395 3.03 -7.52 -26.20
C GLU A 395 4.15 -7.76 -27.22
N ALA A 396 4.76 -6.69 -27.72
CA ALA A 396 5.96 -6.76 -28.57
C ALA A 396 7.23 -7.17 -27.80
N GLY A 397 7.13 -7.44 -26.49
CA GLY A 397 8.22 -7.96 -25.67
C GLY A 397 9.02 -6.93 -24.89
N TYR A 398 8.61 -5.66 -24.89
CA TYR A 398 9.27 -4.62 -24.10
C TYR A 398 8.85 -4.65 -22.63
N ARG A 399 9.75 -4.27 -21.72
CA ARG A 399 9.37 -3.90 -20.35
C ARG A 399 9.02 -2.42 -20.33
N VAL A 400 7.75 -2.12 -20.12
CA VAL A 400 7.17 -0.79 -20.27
C VAL A 400 6.82 -0.18 -18.92
N ALA A 401 7.30 1.04 -18.68
CA ALA A 401 6.87 1.87 -17.56
C ALA A 401 5.89 2.96 -18.05
N LEU A 402 4.62 2.82 -17.71
CA LEU A 402 3.59 3.85 -17.93
C LEU A 402 3.60 4.84 -16.76
N VAL A 403 4.18 6.03 -16.95
CA VAL A 403 4.36 7.01 -15.88
C VAL A 403 3.12 7.85 -15.61
N CYS A 404 2.77 7.96 -14.33
CA CYS A 404 1.69 8.79 -13.79
C CYS A 404 2.24 9.78 -12.77
N GLY A 405 1.79 11.03 -12.79
CA GLY A 405 2.08 11.99 -11.73
C GLY A 405 1.38 11.58 -10.42
N GLY A 406 2.05 11.77 -9.30
CA GLY A 406 1.55 11.36 -8.00
C GLY A 406 1.53 9.83 -7.87
N ASP A 407 0.35 9.31 -7.53
CA ASP A 407 0.07 7.87 -7.43
C ASP A 407 -0.74 7.41 -8.66
N PRO A 408 -0.46 6.24 -9.27
CA PRO A 408 -1.13 5.79 -10.48
C PRO A 408 -2.56 5.31 -10.25
N VAL A 409 -2.95 5.03 -9.00
CA VAL A 409 -4.31 4.59 -8.61
C VAL A 409 -5.18 5.79 -8.26
N LEU A 410 -4.64 6.76 -7.53
CA LEU A 410 -5.39 7.96 -7.13
C LEU A 410 -5.66 8.88 -8.32
N PHE A 411 -6.87 8.82 -8.88
CA PHE A 411 -7.29 9.60 -10.06
C PHE A 411 -6.36 9.43 -11.26
N GLY A 412 -5.64 8.29 -11.33
CA GLY A 412 -4.65 7.97 -12.35
C GLY A 412 -5.12 6.90 -13.34
N LEU A 413 -4.17 6.27 -14.02
CA LEU A 413 -4.43 5.32 -15.12
C LEU A 413 -4.42 3.85 -14.70
N GLY A 414 -4.15 3.53 -13.42
CA GLY A 414 -3.93 2.16 -12.95
C GLY A 414 -5.05 1.19 -13.32
N ALA A 415 -6.31 1.55 -13.05
CA ALA A 415 -7.46 0.69 -13.34
C ALA A 415 -7.71 0.51 -14.85
N LEU A 416 -7.49 1.56 -15.65
CA LEU A 416 -7.62 1.48 -17.10
C LEU A 416 -6.54 0.57 -17.67
N ALA A 417 -5.28 0.78 -17.27
CA ALA A 417 -4.15 -0.03 -17.71
C ALA A 417 -4.29 -1.50 -17.32
N GLN A 418 -4.80 -1.79 -16.12
CA GLN A 418 -5.07 -3.16 -15.68
C GLN A 418 -6.05 -3.85 -16.63
N ARG A 419 -7.19 -3.21 -16.93
CA ARG A 419 -8.21 -3.76 -17.84
C ARG A 419 -7.64 -4.09 -19.22
N HIS A 420 -6.80 -3.21 -19.78
CA HIS A 420 -6.20 -3.45 -21.09
C HIS A 420 -5.09 -4.51 -21.07
N ALA A 421 -4.41 -4.71 -19.94
CA ALA A 421 -3.33 -5.69 -19.79
C ALA A 421 -3.82 -7.11 -19.43
N GLU A 422 -5.02 -7.23 -18.84
CA GLU A 422 -5.60 -8.49 -18.36
C GLU A 422 -5.58 -9.59 -19.44
N GLY A 423 -4.94 -10.72 -19.11
CA GLY A 423 -4.83 -11.89 -20.00
C GLY A 423 -3.87 -11.70 -21.18
N ARG A 424 -3.23 -10.54 -21.33
CA ARG A 424 -2.36 -10.19 -22.47
C ARG A 424 -0.89 -10.07 -22.07
N VAL A 425 -0.59 -9.36 -21.00
CA VAL A 425 0.79 -9.12 -20.52
C VAL A 425 0.89 -9.18 -19.01
N SER A 426 2.10 -9.39 -18.49
CA SER A 426 2.37 -9.23 -17.05
C SER A 426 2.11 -7.78 -16.64
N PHE A 427 1.38 -7.58 -15.54
CA PHE A 427 0.93 -6.27 -15.09
C PHE A 427 1.29 -6.00 -13.63
N ARG A 428 1.75 -4.77 -13.35
CA ARG A 428 2.09 -4.30 -11.99
C ARG A 428 1.70 -2.83 -11.79
N ILE A 429 1.31 -2.49 -10.57
CA ILE A 429 1.21 -1.11 -10.09
C ILE A 429 2.41 -0.81 -9.18
N VAL A 430 3.08 0.32 -9.43
CA VAL A 430 4.12 0.87 -8.56
C VAL A 430 3.62 2.18 -7.93
N PRO A 431 3.34 2.20 -6.61
CA PRO A 431 2.72 3.34 -5.94
C PRO A 431 3.65 4.55 -5.84
N GLY A 432 3.06 5.74 -5.71
CA GLY A 432 3.79 7.01 -5.62
C GLY A 432 3.22 7.96 -4.56
N LEU A 433 4.01 8.95 -4.13
CA LEU A 433 3.51 9.99 -3.23
C LEU A 433 2.57 10.94 -3.99
N SER A 434 1.35 11.15 -3.52
CA SER A 434 0.44 12.08 -4.17
C SER A 434 0.77 13.55 -3.85
N ALA A 435 0.26 14.47 -4.67
CA ALA A 435 0.40 15.90 -4.49
C ALA A 435 -0.12 16.38 -3.13
N ALA A 436 -1.17 15.76 -2.58
CA ALA A 436 -1.68 16.15 -1.27
C ALA A 436 -0.66 15.89 -0.15
N GLN A 437 0.00 14.73 -0.15
CA GLN A 437 1.08 14.48 0.82
C GLN A 437 2.28 15.39 0.55
N GLY A 438 2.64 15.59 -0.72
CA GLY A 438 3.70 16.53 -1.10
C GLY A 438 3.46 17.96 -0.59
N ALA A 439 2.20 18.41 -0.60
CA ALA A 439 1.82 19.75 -0.20
C ALA A 439 2.09 20.03 1.29
N ALA A 440 2.14 19.00 2.15
CA ALA A 440 2.47 19.19 3.57
C ALA A 440 3.86 19.77 3.78
N ARG A 441 4.79 19.60 2.82
CA ARG A 441 6.11 20.24 2.88
C ARG A 441 6.03 21.78 2.83
N ALA A 442 5.07 22.30 2.07
CA ALA A 442 4.85 23.74 1.92
C ALA A 442 3.82 24.28 2.94
N VAL A 443 2.78 23.49 3.23
CA VAL A 443 1.62 23.90 4.03
C VAL A 443 1.78 23.63 5.53
N GLY A 444 2.51 22.59 5.92
CA GLY A 444 2.55 22.04 7.28
C GLY A 444 1.72 20.76 7.44
N PRO A 445 1.71 20.14 8.64
CA PRO A 445 1.04 18.87 8.91
C PRO A 445 -0.49 19.03 9.02
N TYR A 446 -1.15 19.32 7.90
CA TYR A 446 -2.59 19.67 7.87
C TYR A 446 -3.54 18.47 7.89
N TYR A 447 -3.08 17.22 7.92
CA TYR A 447 -3.93 16.02 7.81
C TYR A 447 -3.69 14.97 8.90
N THR A 448 -3.18 15.36 10.07
CA THR A 448 -2.87 14.45 11.19
C THR A 448 -4.03 13.53 11.57
N ASN A 449 -5.27 14.03 11.56
CA ASN A 449 -6.47 13.27 11.93
C ASN A 449 -7.15 12.59 10.72
N GLY A 450 -6.64 12.80 9.51
CA GLY A 450 -7.17 12.22 8.28
C GLY A 450 -7.30 13.22 7.14
N LEU A 451 -7.48 12.68 5.93
CA LEU A 451 -7.57 13.43 4.68
C LEU A 451 -8.63 12.80 3.77
N SER A 452 -9.57 13.61 3.30
CA SER A 452 -10.49 13.24 2.21
C SER A 452 -9.89 13.67 0.88
N LEU A 453 -9.74 12.75 -0.07
CA LEU A 453 -9.24 13.04 -1.41
C LEU A 453 -10.40 13.00 -2.41
N LEU A 454 -10.60 14.08 -3.15
CA LEU A 454 -11.74 14.27 -4.05
C LEU A 454 -11.26 14.77 -5.41
N SER A 455 -12.03 14.53 -6.47
CA SER A 455 -11.75 15.04 -7.81
C SER A 455 -12.94 15.83 -8.34
N LEU A 456 -12.70 16.98 -8.97
CA LEU A 456 -13.74 17.76 -9.67
C LEU A 456 -13.92 17.32 -11.14
N SER A 457 -13.27 16.23 -11.54
CA SER A 457 -13.40 15.67 -12.89
C SER A 457 -14.68 14.82 -12.99
N ASP A 458 -15.59 15.23 -13.85
CA ASP A 458 -16.87 14.57 -14.18
C ASP A 458 -16.85 13.88 -15.55
N TYR A 459 -15.68 13.76 -16.20
CA TYR A 459 -15.58 13.13 -17.52
C TYR A 459 -16.06 11.67 -17.53
N LEU A 460 -15.90 10.96 -16.41
CA LEU A 460 -16.24 9.55 -16.25
C LEU A 460 -17.10 9.26 -15.01
N GLN A 461 -17.42 10.30 -14.22
CA GLN A 461 -18.19 10.20 -12.99
C GLN A 461 -19.39 11.14 -13.06
N ASP A 462 -20.53 10.68 -12.54
CA ASP A 462 -21.72 11.51 -12.41
C ASP A 462 -21.43 12.72 -11.50
N TRP A 463 -21.73 13.92 -11.99
CA TRP A 463 -21.53 15.16 -11.26
C TRP A 463 -22.28 15.18 -9.93
N ASP A 464 -23.46 14.56 -9.86
CA ASP A 464 -24.25 14.51 -8.63
C ASP A 464 -23.52 13.74 -7.52
N ARG A 465 -22.84 12.65 -7.88
CA ARG A 465 -21.99 11.90 -6.92
C ARG A 465 -20.80 12.72 -6.45
N VAL A 466 -20.20 13.53 -7.31
CA VAL A 466 -19.09 14.41 -6.93
C VAL A 466 -19.58 15.47 -5.93
N ARG A 467 -20.77 16.04 -6.14
CA ARG A 467 -21.39 16.99 -5.21
C ARG A 467 -21.69 16.36 -3.84
N GLU A 468 -22.30 15.18 -3.83
CA GLU A 468 -22.57 14.44 -2.59
C GLU A 468 -21.28 14.10 -1.82
N ALA A 469 -20.21 13.74 -2.53
CA ALA A 469 -18.91 13.46 -1.92
C ALA A 469 -18.27 14.72 -1.30
N LEU A 470 -18.39 15.88 -1.96
CA LEU A 470 -17.94 17.17 -1.42
C LEU A 470 -18.70 17.54 -0.13
N GLU A 471 -20.02 17.42 -0.14
CA GLU A 471 -20.87 17.71 1.03
C GLU A 471 -20.57 16.75 2.20
N SER A 472 -20.39 15.46 1.90
CA SER A 472 -20.03 14.44 2.90
C SER A 472 -18.67 14.71 3.54
N ALA A 473 -17.67 15.06 2.72
CA ALA A 473 -16.33 15.40 3.22
C ALA A 473 -16.35 16.68 4.07
N ALA A 474 -17.14 17.69 3.69
CA ALA A 474 -17.30 18.90 4.48
C ALA A 474 -17.99 18.64 5.84
N GLY A 475 -19.01 17.77 5.86
CA GLY A 475 -19.71 17.35 7.07
C GLY A 475 -18.82 16.58 8.05
N GLY A 476 -17.91 15.74 7.53
CA GLY A 476 -16.98 14.93 8.34
C GLY A 476 -15.90 15.72 9.08
N GLY A 477 -15.60 16.96 8.67
CA GLY A 477 -14.71 17.85 9.40
C GLY A 477 -13.20 17.58 9.26
N LEU A 478 -12.80 16.53 8.53
CA LEU A 478 -11.41 16.27 8.16
C LEU A 478 -10.88 17.32 7.16
N SER A 479 -9.56 17.32 6.96
CA SER A 479 -8.97 18.04 5.84
C SER A 479 -9.41 17.43 4.51
N ALA A 480 -9.58 18.26 3.49
CA ALA A 480 -9.95 17.80 2.15
C ALA A 480 -8.92 18.26 1.11
N GLY A 481 -8.43 17.34 0.29
CA GLY A 481 -7.59 17.62 -0.89
C GLY A 481 -8.40 17.39 -2.16
N ILE A 482 -8.65 18.46 -2.89
CA ILE A 482 -9.53 18.49 -4.07
C ILE A 482 -8.66 18.64 -5.32
N TYR A 483 -8.73 17.64 -6.20
CA TYR A 483 -7.92 17.48 -7.41
C TYR A 483 -8.70 17.86 -8.67
N ASN A 484 -7.95 18.04 -9.76
CA ASN A 484 -8.47 18.21 -11.11
C ASN A 484 -9.54 19.30 -11.22
N PRO A 485 -9.22 20.59 -10.94
CA PRO A 485 -10.12 21.71 -11.19
C PRO A 485 -10.25 21.94 -12.72
N VAL A 486 -10.90 20.99 -13.39
CA VAL A 486 -11.01 20.89 -14.84
C VAL A 486 -11.55 22.17 -15.44
N SER A 487 -11.10 22.51 -16.65
CA SER A 487 -11.51 23.75 -17.33
C SER A 487 -13.01 23.78 -17.66
N ARG A 488 -13.58 22.64 -18.07
CA ARG A 488 -15.00 22.51 -18.39
C ARG A 488 -15.85 22.68 -17.12
N GLY A 489 -16.76 23.65 -17.15
CA GLY A 489 -17.69 23.92 -16.04
C GLY A 489 -17.00 24.38 -14.76
N ARG A 490 -15.73 24.82 -14.82
CA ARG A 490 -14.90 25.10 -13.63
C ARG A 490 -15.59 25.98 -12.59
N GLU A 491 -16.25 27.05 -13.04
CA GLU A 491 -16.91 27.99 -12.13
C GLU A 491 -18.05 27.34 -11.34
N GLU A 492 -18.89 26.53 -12.00
CA GLU A 492 -19.95 25.76 -11.33
C GLU A 492 -19.37 24.79 -10.30
N LYS A 493 -18.25 24.16 -10.63
CA LYS A 493 -17.58 23.21 -9.74
C LYS A 493 -16.95 23.89 -8.53
N LEU A 494 -16.35 25.06 -8.73
CA LEU A 494 -15.85 25.89 -7.63
C LEU A 494 -16.99 26.45 -6.77
N GLU A 495 -18.14 26.77 -7.36
CA GLU A 495 -19.35 27.14 -6.59
C GLU A 495 -19.80 25.99 -5.68
N ALA A 496 -19.75 24.74 -6.15
CA ALA A 496 -20.05 23.57 -5.31
C ALA A 496 -19.05 23.43 -4.15
N VAL A 497 -17.74 23.64 -4.39
CA VAL A 497 -16.73 23.68 -3.32
C VAL A 497 -17.02 24.81 -2.33
N ARG A 498 -17.36 26.00 -2.83
CA ARG A 498 -17.71 27.17 -2.02
C ARG A 498 -18.91 26.91 -1.12
N ARG A 499 -19.94 26.28 -1.66
CA ARG A 499 -21.14 25.90 -0.92
C ARG A 499 -20.85 24.85 0.15
N ALA A 500 -20.12 23.79 -0.18
CA ALA A 500 -19.84 22.69 0.74
C ALA A 500 -18.95 23.14 1.91
N PHE A 501 -17.92 23.95 1.66
CA PHE A 501 -16.90 24.32 2.65
C PHE A 501 -17.01 25.77 3.16
N ARG A 502 -18.20 26.38 3.08
CA ARG A 502 -18.46 27.77 3.48
C ARG A 502 -17.90 28.11 4.87
N GLY A 503 -17.30 29.28 4.98
CA GLY A 503 -16.70 29.81 6.21
C GLY A 503 -15.32 29.23 6.56
N ARG A 504 -14.72 28.42 5.67
CA ARG A 504 -13.38 27.84 5.86
C ARG A 504 -12.34 28.55 5.00
N ARG A 505 -11.07 28.28 5.27
CA ARG A 505 -9.94 28.69 4.42
C ARG A 505 -9.65 27.64 3.36
N ALA A 506 -9.20 28.08 2.19
CA ALA A 506 -8.71 27.23 1.12
C ALA A 506 -7.27 27.58 0.78
N LEU A 507 -6.48 26.55 0.52
CA LEU A 507 -5.10 26.63 0.07
C LEU A 507 -5.06 26.15 -1.38
N VAL A 508 -4.85 27.09 -2.29
CA VAL A 508 -4.63 26.77 -3.70
C VAL A 508 -3.14 26.46 -3.87
N CYS A 509 -2.86 25.18 -4.03
CA CYS A 509 -1.53 24.61 -4.14
C CYS A 509 -1.26 24.30 -5.61
N THR A 510 -0.46 25.14 -6.27
CA THR A 510 -0.07 24.97 -7.66
C THR A 510 1.34 24.42 -7.73
N ASP A 511 1.56 23.41 -8.59
CA ASP A 511 2.91 22.91 -8.86
C ASP A 511 3.70 22.41 -7.67
N ILE A 512 2.99 21.80 -6.73
CA ILE A 512 3.60 21.18 -5.56
C ILE A 512 4.78 20.29 -5.97
N SER A 513 5.90 20.56 -5.31
CA SER A 513 7.22 19.93 -5.46
C SER A 513 7.89 20.16 -6.81
N ARG A 514 7.49 21.19 -7.57
CA ARG A 514 8.10 21.56 -8.86
C ARG A 514 8.67 22.98 -8.78
N PRO A 515 9.51 23.42 -9.74
CA PRO A 515 10.12 24.75 -9.71
C PRO A 515 9.13 25.93 -9.63
N GLY A 516 7.88 25.74 -10.09
CA GLY A 516 6.81 26.75 -10.02
C GLY A 516 5.90 26.63 -8.80
N GLU A 517 6.32 25.92 -7.75
CA GLU A 517 5.51 25.69 -6.55
C GLU A 517 5.00 27.02 -5.96
N GLU A 518 3.68 27.11 -5.78
CA GLU A 518 3.01 28.26 -5.18
C GLU A 518 1.85 27.79 -4.29
N VAL A 519 1.75 28.36 -3.10
CA VAL A 519 0.62 28.14 -2.18
C VAL A 519 -0.05 29.47 -1.88
N ARG A 520 -1.31 29.62 -2.29
CA ARG A 520 -2.13 30.80 -1.99
C ARG A 520 -3.24 30.44 -1.01
N GLU A 521 -3.29 31.15 0.11
CA GLU A 521 -4.35 30.99 1.10
C GLU A 521 -5.43 32.06 0.90
N VAL A 522 -6.66 31.62 0.66
CA VAL A 522 -7.83 32.48 0.42
C VAL A 522 -9.01 32.05 1.27
N ALA A 523 -10.02 32.89 1.43
CA ALA A 523 -11.30 32.42 1.94
C ALA A 523 -11.91 31.49 0.89
N VAL A 524 -12.61 30.43 1.32
CA VAL A 524 -13.25 29.51 0.36
C VAL A 524 -14.13 30.29 -0.62
N GLU A 525 -14.87 31.28 -0.13
CA GLU A 525 -15.75 32.17 -0.91
C GLU A 525 -15.02 32.95 -2.03
N GLU A 526 -13.72 33.19 -1.88
CA GLU A 526 -12.87 33.91 -2.84
C GLU A 526 -12.28 32.99 -3.92
N LEU A 527 -12.56 31.67 -3.86
CA LEU A 527 -12.12 30.74 -4.89
C LEU A 527 -12.79 31.02 -6.24
N THR A 528 -12.06 31.67 -7.14
CA THR A 528 -12.47 31.92 -8.53
C THR A 528 -11.70 31.03 -9.51
N LYS A 529 -12.25 30.86 -10.71
CA LYS A 529 -11.62 30.11 -11.80
C LYS A 529 -10.21 30.60 -12.20
N ASP A 530 -9.87 31.85 -11.90
CA ASP A 530 -8.60 32.49 -12.26
C ASP A 530 -7.48 32.17 -11.26
N LEU A 531 -7.83 31.72 -10.06
CA LEU A 531 -6.87 31.30 -9.03
C LEU A 531 -6.37 29.87 -9.25
N VAL A 532 -7.09 29.05 -10.00
CA VAL A 532 -6.81 27.62 -10.17
C VAL A 532 -6.49 27.27 -11.61
N THR A 533 -5.58 26.32 -11.81
CA THR A 533 -5.22 25.77 -13.11
C THR A 533 -5.29 24.24 -13.06
N MET A 534 -5.11 23.56 -14.20
CA MET A 534 -4.98 22.08 -14.22
C MET A 534 -3.81 21.55 -13.38
N ARG A 535 -2.87 22.41 -12.98
CA ARG A 535 -1.70 22.08 -12.14
C ARG A 535 -1.94 22.44 -10.67
N SER A 536 -3.14 22.91 -10.34
CA SER A 536 -3.52 23.32 -9.00
C SER A 536 -4.36 22.23 -8.32
N MET A 537 -4.14 22.07 -7.03
CA MET A 537 -5.04 21.37 -6.12
C MET A 537 -5.53 22.33 -5.05
N ILE A 538 -6.72 22.08 -4.50
CA ILE A 538 -7.29 22.90 -3.43
C ILE A 538 -7.27 22.07 -2.15
N ILE A 539 -6.60 22.56 -1.12
CA ILE A 539 -6.65 21.97 0.23
C ILE A 539 -7.56 22.83 1.10
N VAL A 540 -8.54 22.20 1.74
CA VAL A 540 -9.37 22.82 2.77
C VAL A 540 -8.99 22.21 4.12
N PRO A 541 -8.27 22.95 5.00
CA PRO A 541 -7.84 22.44 6.29
C PRO A 541 -9.02 22.05 7.19
N GLY A 542 -8.87 20.95 7.93
CA GLY A 542 -9.78 20.35 8.91
C GLY A 542 -10.32 21.31 9.97
N ARG A 543 -11.42 20.97 10.64
CA ARG A 543 -11.95 21.81 11.75
C ARG A 543 -11.01 21.85 12.95
N GLY A 544 -10.19 20.82 13.13
CA GLY A 544 -9.15 20.75 14.16
C GLY A 544 -7.84 21.43 13.74
N CYS A 545 -7.78 22.01 12.54
CA CYS A 545 -6.58 22.68 12.07
C CYS A 545 -6.50 24.12 12.58
N GLU A 546 -5.29 24.56 12.90
CA GLU A 546 -4.98 25.94 13.24
C GLU A 546 -3.71 26.42 12.53
N ARG A 547 -3.50 27.73 12.59
CA ARG A 547 -2.32 28.38 12.04
C ARG A 547 -1.28 28.60 13.14
N THR A 548 -0.05 28.17 12.90
CA THR A 548 1.07 28.45 13.79
C THR A 548 1.49 29.92 13.71
N PRO A 549 2.22 30.46 14.71
CA PRO A 549 2.82 31.79 14.62
C PRO A 549 3.73 31.99 13.41
N GLN A 550 4.33 30.90 12.91
CA GLN A 550 5.17 30.88 11.71
C GLN A 550 4.37 30.80 10.40
N GLY A 551 3.03 30.79 10.47
CA GLY A 551 2.14 30.82 9.31
C GLY A 551 1.81 29.45 8.70
N GLN A 552 2.25 28.34 9.31
CA GLN A 552 1.97 26.98 8.83
C GLN A 552 0.64 26.46 9.37
N TRP A 553 0.02 25.54 8.65
CA TRP A 553 -1.17 24.82 9.11
C TRP A 553 -0.76 23.55 9.86
N ARG A 554 -1.39 23.31 11.02
CA ARG A 554 -1.26 22.05 11.76
C ARG A 554 -2.62 21.53 12.16
N ASP A 555 -2.81 20.23 12.03
CA ASP A 555 -4.01 19.53 12.50
C ASP A 555 -3.77 18.95 13.90
N LEU A 556 -4.52 19.43 14.89
CA LEU A 556 -4.32 19.11 16.31
C LEU A 556 -4.92 17.76 16.67
N ARG A 557 -4.22 16.95 17.47
CA ARG A 557 -4.65 15.60 17.86
C ARG A 557 -5.25 15.52 19.28
N GLY A 558 -5.17 16.61 20.04
CA GLY A 558 -5.58 16.70 21.44
C GLY A 558 -4.49 16.32 22.44
N TYR A 559 -3.21 16.44 22.08
CA TYR A 559 -2.11 16.21 23.03
C TYR A 559 -2.11 17.26 24.15
N SER A 560 -1.62 16.89 25.34
CA SER A 560 -1.54 17.83 26.48
C SER A 560 -0.70 19.07 26.19
N SER A 561 0.35 18.93 25.37
CA SER A 561 1.18 20.03 24.86
C SER A 561 0.48 20.94 23.85
N GLU A 562 -0.59 20.46 23.21
CA GLU A 562 -1.46 21.29 22.36
C GLU A 562 -2.47 22.09 23.21
N GLY A 563 -2.72 21.64 24.44
CA GLY A 563 -3.59 22.29 25.41
C GLY A 563 -2.95 23.45 26.19
N SER A 564 -1.63 23.63 26.12
CA SER A 564 -0.91 24.64 26.93
C SER A 564 -0.82 26.04 26.30
N HIS A 565 -1.41 26.25 25.12
CA HIS A 565 -1.36 27.54 24.41
C HIS A 565 -2.72 28.06 23.92
N ARG A 566 -3.83 27.60 24.50
CA ARG A 566 -5.06 28.42 24.45
C ARG A 566 -4.93 29.49 25.52
N GLU A 567 -4.84 30.76 25.12
CA GLU A 567 -5.04 31.86 26.05
C GLU A 567 -6.29 31.60 26.89
N MET A 568 -6.14 31.64 28.22
CA MET A 568 -7.27 31.51 29.13
C MET A 568 -8.30 32.59 28.81
N PRO A 569 -9.57 32.23 28.54
CA PRO A 569 -10.59 33.20 28.19
C PRO A 569 -10.86 34.15 29.36
N GLU A 570 -11.23 35.39 29.07
CA GLU A 570 -11.83 36.25 30.08
C GLU A 570 -13.27 35.82 30.32
N LEU A 571 -13.59 35.48 31.57
CA LEU A 571 -14.89 34.94 31.97
C LEU A 571 -15.44 35.76 33.13
N ASP A 572 -16.75 35.95 33.18
CA ASP A 572 -17.45 36.45 34.37
C ASP A 572 -17.85 35.30 35.30
N VAL A 573 -18.28 34.17 34.73
CA VAL A 573 -18.75 32.97 35.44
C VAL A 573 -18.15 31.70 34.84
N LEU A 574 -17.75 30.77 35.70
CA LEU A 574 -17.36 29.43 35.32
C LEU A 574 -18.42 28.43 35.79
N VAL A 575 -18.99 27.69 34.84
CA VAL A 575 -19.89 26.55 35.12
C VAL A 575 -19.04 25.28 35.18
N ALA A 576 -18.86 24.71 36.37
CA ALA A 576 -18.23 23.41 36.53
C ALA A 576 -19.26 22.33 36.20
N GLY A 577 -19.05 21.57 35.11
CA GLY A 577 -20.12 20.78 34.51
C GLY A 577 -19.68 19.58 33.66
N GLY A 578 -20.61 19.17 32.79
CA GLY A 578 -20.61 17.88 32.09
C GLY A 578 -21.99 17.24 32.03
N THR A 579 -23.04 18.02 32.31
CA THR A 579 -24.43 17.57 32.46
C THR A 579 -25.37 18.50 31.68
N SER A 580 -26.61 18.06 31.43
CA SER A 580 -27.67 18.87 30.81
C SER A 580 -27.89 20.20 31.52
N ASP A 581 -27.90 20.20 32.86
CA ASP A 581 -28.15 21.40 33.66
C ASP A 581 -26.97 22.37 33.55
N GLY A 582 -25.75 21.86 33.42
CA GLY A 582 -24.58 22.71 33.15
C GLY A 582 -24.70 23.41 31.79
N TYR A 583 -25.24 22.74 30.78
CA TYR A 583 -25.54 23.35 29.48
C TYR A 583 -26.63 24.41 29.61
N GLU A 584 -27.74 24.11 30.27
CA GLU A 584 -28.87 25.02 30.44
C GLU A 584 -28.48 26.27 31.24
N ALA A 585 -27.80 26.10 32.37
CA ALA A 585 -27.28 27.21 33.17
C ALA A 585 -26.30 28.07 32.37
N ALA A 586 -25.38 27.45 31.62
CA ALA A 586 -24.44 28.20 30.79
C ALA A 586 -25.16 28.97 29.67
N ARG A 587 -26.20 28.40 29.06
CA ARG A 587 -27.02 29.08 28.05
C ARG A 587 -27.76 30.29 28.64
N GLU A 588 -28.41 30.14 29.79
CA GLU A 588 -29.14 31.24 30.44
C GLU A 588 -28.18 32.36 30.88
N LEU A 589 -27.01 32.02 31.40
CA LEU A 589 -25.98 33.01 31.75
C LEU A 589 -25.45 33.76 30.50
N LEU A 590 -25.32 33.09 29.36
CA LEU A 590 -24.96 33.73 28.09
C LEU A 590 -26.05 34.70 27.60
N GLU A 591 -27.33 34.33 27.74
CA GLU A 591 -28.47 35.20 27.37
C GLU A 591 -28.52 36.48 28.23
N LEU A 592 -27.97 36.44 29.45
CA LEU A 592 -27.76 37.61 30.31
C LEU A 592 -26.53 38.45 29.93
N GLY A 593 -25.87 38.13 28.81
CA GLY A 593 -24.71 38.84 28.28
C GLY A 593 -23.45 38.68 29.13
N LEU A 594 -23.33 37.59 29.90
CA LEU A 594 -22.14 37.26 30.67
C LEU A 594 -21.15 36.47 29.80
N ARG A 595 -19.84 36.61 30.09
CA ARG A 595 -18.81 35.74 29.51
C ARG A 595 -18.77 34.45 30.32
N VAL A 596 -19.20 33.35 29.72
CA VAL A 596 -19.38 32.07 30.42
C VAL A 596 -18.35 31.05 29.96
N GLY A 597 -17.69 30.39 30.90
CA GLY A 597 -16.88 29.20 30.64
C GLY A 597 -17.57 27.95 31.16
N VAL A 598 -17.37 26.82 30.50
CA VAL A 598 -17.83 25.51 30.95
C VAL A 598 -16.62 24.59 31.11
N SER A 599 -16.41 24.09 32.33
CA SER A 599 -15.35 23.13 32.64
C SER A 599 -15.89 21.70 32.55
N VAL A 600 -15.28 20.87 31.70
CA VAL A 600 -15.65 19.46 31.50
C VAL A 600 -14.43 18.55 31.66
N ALA A 601 -14.62 17.37 32.26
CA ALA A 601 -13.50 16.48 32.58
C ALA A 601 -12.85 15.84 31.33
N TYR A 602 -13.61 15.55 30.29
CA TYR A 602 -13.15 14.83 29.10
C TYR A 602 -13.65 15.47 27.80
N GLY A 603 -12.98 15.22 26.68
CA GLY A 603 -13.34 15.77 25.37
C GLY A 603 -14.75 15.39 24.89
N THR A 604 -15.30 14.26 25.34
CA THR A 604 -16.69 13.85 25.10
C THR A 604 -17.71 14.82 25.71
N GLY A 605 -17.32 15.54 26.77
CA GLY A 605 -18.13 16.57 27.41
C GLY A 605 -18.24 17.87 26.62
N LEU A 606 -17.50 18.04 25.50
CA LEU A 606 -17.63 19.22 24.65
C LEU A 606 -19.04 19.36 24.02
N SER A 607 -19.76 18.24 23.88
CA SER A 607 -21.14 18.20 23.39
C SER A 607 -22.14 18.96 24.27
N VAL A 608 -21.83 19.19 25.55
CA VAL A 608 -22.68 19.91 26.50
C VAL A 608 -22.18 21.34 26.77
N VAL A 609 -21.32 21.88 25.91
CA VAL A 609 -20.93 23.30 25.96
C VAL A 609 -21.79 24.07 24.94
N PRO A 610 -22.60 25.05 25.38
CA PRO A 610 -23.43 25.83 24.46
C PRO A 610 -22.59 26.71 23.53
N PRO A 611 -23.03 26.95 22.28
CA PRO A 611 -22.38 27.90 21.39
C PRO A 611 -22.26 29.28 22.06
N GLY A 612 -21.06 29.85 22.03
CA GLY A 612 -20.75 31.14 22.69
C GLY A 612 -20.09 31.02 24.07
N ALA A 613 -20.12 29.85 24.72
CA ALA A 613 -19.36 29.60 25.94
C ALA A 613 -17.93 29.11 25.63
N ALA A 614 -16.97 29.47 26.47
CA ALA A 614 -15.61 28.96 26.37
C ALA A 614 -15.50 27.56 27.01
N ALA A 615 -14.96 26.59 26.27
CA ALA A 615 -14.78 25.23 26.76
C ALA A 615 -13.42 25.03 27.44
N LEU A 616 -13.44 24.59 28.71
CA LEU A 616 -12.25 24.23 29.47
C LEU A 616 -12.25 22.71 29.71
N VAL A 617 -11.32 21.99 29.10
CA VAL A 617 -11.31 20.52 29.12
C VAL A 617 -10.18 20.00 30.01
N GLY A 618 -10.47 18.92 30.74
CA GLY A 618 -9.48 18.12 31.47
C GLY A 618 -9.91 17.83 32.91
N PRO A 619 -9.60 16.64 33.45
CA PRO A 619 -9.84 16.34 34.85
C PRO A 619 -8.91 17.20 35.72
N LEU A 620 -9.42 17.66 36.86
CA LEU A 620 -8.67 18.48 37.80
C LEU A 620 -8.76 17.90 39.21
N ASP A 621 -7.60 17.74 39.83
CA ASP A 621 -7.49 17.58 41.27
C ASP A 621 -7.64 18.95 41.97
N ARG A 622 -7.50 18.98 43.29
CA ARG A 622 -7.62 20.21 44.07
C ARG A 622 -6.64 21.30 43.61
N MET A 623 -5.37 20.96 43.41
CA MET A 623 -4.34 21.93 42.98
C MET A 623 -4.64 22.47 41.58
N GLY A 624 -5.07 21.60 40.66
CA GLY A 624 -5.48 21.99 39.32
C GLY A 624 -6.69 22.93 39.31
N TRP A 625 -7.66 22.72 40.20
CA TRP A 625 -8.77 23.67 40.39
C TRP A 625 -8.29 25.01 40.95
N GLU A 626 -7.42 25.01 41.97
CA GLU A 626 -6.86 26.24 42.55
C GLU A 626 -6.06 27.05 41.51
N ASP A 627 -5.19 26.41 40.73
CA ASP A 627 -4.39 27.11 39.72
C ASP A 627 -5.26 27.68 38.59
N ARG A 628 -6.22 26.89 38.09
CA ARG A 628 -7.14 27.34 37.04
C ARG A 628 -8.01 28.50 37.50
N LEU A 629 -8.60 28.41 38.69
CA LEU A 629 -9.43 29.48 39.23
C LEU A 629 -8.61 30.73 39.54
N ARG A 630 -7.36 30.59 39.99
CA ARG A 630 -6.43 31.71 40.21
C ARG A 630 -6.12 32.45 38.92
N GLU A 631 -5.89 31.73 37.83
CA GLU A 631 -5.63 32.34 36.51
C GLU A 631 -6.88 33.02 35.95
N LEU A 632 -8.04 32.36 36.00
CA LEU A 632 -9.31 32.93 35.58
C LEU A 632 -9.71 34.15 36.40
N SER A 633 -9.43 34.16 37.70
CA SER A 633 -9.72 35.30 38.58
C SER A 633 -8.93 36.55 38.17
N ARG A 634 -7.65 36.40 37.78
CA ARG A 634 -6.86 37.51 37.21
C ARG A 634 -7.43 38.06 35.91
N ARG A 635 -8.25 37.26 35.22
CA ARG A 635 -8.90 37.58 33.94
C ARG A 635 -10.40 37.91 34.08
N GLY A 636 -10.85 38.20 35.30
CA GLY A 636 -12.19 38.74 35.57
C GLY A 636 -13.23 37.74 36.08
N LEU A 637 -12.86 36.49 36.38
CA LEU A 637 -13.79 35.52 36.97
C LEU A 637 -14.26 35.98 38.34
N ARG A 638 -15.57 36.02 38.53
CA ARG A 638 -16.22 36.53 39.74
C ARG A 638 -17.12 35.52 40.45
N ALA A 639 -17.55 34.45 39.79
CA ALA A 639 -18.34 33.40 40.42
C ALA A 639 -18.12 32.05 39.75
N VAL A 640 -18.30 30.97 40.52
CA VAL A 640 -18.35 29.60 40.03
C VAL A 640 -19.75 29.04 40.29
N LEU A 641 -20.34 28.42 39.27
CA LEU A 641 -21.57 27.65 39.40
C LEU A 641 -21.24 26.16 39.31
N ASP A 642 -21.44 25.44 40.40
CA ASP A 642 -21.30 23.98 40.46
C ASP A 642 -22.57 23.31 39.93
N ALA A 643 -22.51 22.90 38.67
CA ALA A 643 -23.50 22.07 37.98
C ALA A 643 -22.97 20.64 37.74
N THR A 644 -22.00 20.19 38.55
CA THR A 644 -21.44 18.84 38.48
C THR A 644 -22.48 17.81 38.92
N HIS A 645 -22.32 16.57 38.45
CA HIS A 645 -23.26 15.48 38.74
C HIS A 645 -23.48 15.29 40.25
N PRO A 646 -24.70 14.96 40.75
CA PRO A 646 -24.98 14.84 42.19
C PRO A 646 -24.09 13.86 42.97
N PHE A 647 -23.55 12.84 42.29
CA PHE A 647 -22.63 11.85 42.86
C PHE A 647 -21.15 12.23 42.75
N ALA A 648 -20.80 13.42 42.24
CA ALA A 648 -19.43 13.88 42.05
C ALA A 648 -18.82 14.48 43.33
N SER A 649 -18.93 13.79 44.47
CA SER A 649 -18.52 14.31 45.79
C SER A 649 -17.07 14.77 45.86
N GLU A 650 -16.15 14.09 45.16
CA GLU A 650 -14.72 14.48 45.09
C GLU A 650 -14.54 15.83 44.39
N VAL A 651 -15.18 16.04 43.23
CA VAL A 651 -15.10 17.31 42.50
C VAL A 651 -15.74 18.43 43.31
N LYS A 652 -16.84 18.16 44.01
CA LYS A 652 -17.49 19.12 44.91
C LYS A 652 -16.55 19.55 46.03
N GLY A 653 -15.86 18.59 46.67
CA GLY A 653 -14.85 18.89 47.69
C GLY A 653 -13.65 19.67 47.15
N HIS A 654 -13.19 19.37 45.93
CA HIS A 654 -12.12 20.14 45.27
C HIS A 654 -12.56 21.58 44.97
N LEU A 655 -13.79 21.77 44.47
CA LEU A 655 -14.37 23.09 44.20
C LEU A 655 -14.55 23.90 45.49
N ASP A 656 -15.06 23.28 46.56
CA ASP A 656 -15.22 23.91 47.87
C ASP A 656 -13.86 24.41 48.39
N GLY A 657 -12.84 23.54 48.34
CA GLY A 657 -11.48 23.88 48.76
C GLY A 657 -10.86 25.00 47.93
N ALA A 658 -10.98 24.93 46.60
CA ALA A 658 -10.36 25.87 45.68
C ALA A 658 -11.04 27.24 45.69
N CYS A 659 -12.38 27.28 45.68
CA CYS A 659 -13.15 28.52 45.77
C CYS A 659 -12.94 29.19 47.13
N GLY A 660 -12.91 28.41 48.22
CA GLY A 660 -12.61 28.91 49.55
C GLY A 660 -11.21 29.52 49.66
N ALA A 661 -10.19 28.84 49.14
CA ALA A 661 -8.80 29.33 49.16
C ALA A 661 -8.61 30.66 48.40
N LEU A 662 -9.38 30.89 47.34
CA LEU A 662 -9.30 32.08 46.49
C LEU A 662 -10.37 33.13 46.81
N SER A 663 -11.23 32.88 47.80
CA SER A 663 -12.40 33.73 48.12
C SER A 663 -13.31 33.99 46.91
N ILE A 664 -13.45 33.01 46.02
CA ILE A 664 -14.36 33.09 44.86
C ILE A 664 -15.74 32.55 45.30
N PRO A 665 -16.83 33.30 45.09
CA PRO A 665 -18.18 32.82 45.36
C PRO A 665 -18.51 31.54 44.59
N LEU A 666 -18.97 30.52 45.31
CA LEU A 666 -19.44 29.26 44.76
C LEU A 666 -20.94 29.13 44.99
N VAL A 667 -21.70 28.96 43.90
CA VAL A 667 -23.13 28.65 43.93
C VAL A 667 -23.30 27.21 43.48
N ARG A 668 -24.07 26.41 44.22
CA ARG A 668 -24.28 24.98 43.92
C ARG A 668 -25.71 24.74 43.48
N LEU A 669 -25.85 24.08 42.34
CA LEU A 669 -27.16 23.70 41.83
C LEU A 669 -27.67 22.45 42.55
N SER A 670 -28.87 22.55 43.13
CA SER A 670 -29.64 21.42 43.63
C SER A 670 -30.45 20.82 42.48
N ARG A 671 -30.44 19.50 42.39
CA ARG A 671 -31.36 18.76 41.51
C ARG A 671 -32.45 18.12 42.35
N PRO A 672 -33.74 18.39 42.07
CA PRO A 672 -34.82 17.62 42.67
C PRO A 672 -34.82 16.20 42.07
N ILE A 673 -34.21 15.25 42.78
CA ILE A 673 -34.22 13.84 42.38
C ILE A 673 -35.56 13.24 42.80
N ARG A 674 -36.47 13.07 41.83
CA ARG A 674 -37.71 12.33 42.04
C ARG A 674 -37.40 10.85 42.13
N ILE A 675 -37.32 10.33 43.36
CA ILE A 675 -37.13 8.91 43.60
C ILE A 675 -38.50 8.22 43.48
N PRO A 676 -38.65 7.22 42.59
CA PRO A 676 -39.88 6.46 42.49
C PRO A 676 -40.31 5.87 43.84
N THR A 677 -41.61 5.88 44.10
CA THR A 677 -42.19 5.33 45.35
C THR A 677 -41.98 3.82 45.49
N GLU A 678 -41.97 3.12 44.36
CA GLU A 678 -41.83 1.69 44.21
C GLU A 678 -40.38 1.18 44.24
N ALA A 679 -39.40 2.09 44.15
CA ALA A 679 -37.98 1.72 44.18
C ALA A 679 -37.45 1.58 45.60
N VAL A 680 -36.59 0.59 45.81
CA VAL A 680 -35.93 0.35 47.10
C VAL A 680 -34.77 1.33 47.23
N ARG A 681 -34.81 2.16 48.26
CA ARG A 681 -33.84 3.23 48.48
C ARG A 681 -32.71 2.73 49.37
N VAL A 682 -31.48 2.97 48.95
CA VAL A 682 -30.27 2.63 49.71
C VAL A 682 -29.30 3.81 49.72
N GLY A 683 -28.60 4.01 50.84
CA GLY A 683 -27.64 5.09 51.04
C GLY A 683 -26.20 4.73 50.68
N SER A 684 -25.90 3.44 50.53
CA SER A 684 -24.55 2.94 50.24
C SER A 684 -24.58 1.74 49.28
N TYR A 685 -23.44 1.42 48.67
CA TYR A 685 -23.31 0.19 47.86
C TYR A 685 -23.39 -1.09 48.71
N GLY A 686 -22.97 -1.04 49.97
CA GLY A 686 -23.14 -2.15 50.91
C GLY A 686 -24.63 -2.46 51.13
N GLU A 687 -25.43 -1.44 51.47
CA GLU A 687 -26.89 -1.58 51.57
C GLU A 687 -27.53 -2.02 50.25
N MET A 688 -27.01 -1.56 49.10
CA MET A 688 -27.45 -2.01 47.79
C MET A 688 -27.27 -3.52 47.63
N ALA A 689 -26.09 -4.05 47.99
CA ALA A 689 -25.82 -5.48 47.92
C ALA A 689 -26.77 -6.28 48.80
N GLU A 690 -26.97 -5.87 50.06
CA GLU A 690 -27.91 -6.52 50.99
C GLU A 690 -29.36 -6.48 50.50
N ALA A 691 -29.79 -5.34 49.94
CA ALA A 691 -31.13 -5.16 49.39
C ALA A 691 -31.37 -6.06 48.17
N LEU A 692 -30.36 -6.28 47.33
CA LEU A 692 -30.43 -7.16 46.17
C LEU A 692 -30.40 -8.65 46.58
N ILE A 693 -29.55 -9.02 47.55
CA ILE A 693 -29.48 -10.38 48.10
C ILE A 693 -30.81 -10.78 48.73
N SER A 694 -31.40 -9.91 49.55
CA SER A 694 -32.69 -10.19 50.21
C SER A 694 -33.88 -10.32 49.25
N ARG A 695 -33.75 -9.88 47.99
CA ARG A 695 -34.82 -9.85 46.99
C ARG A 695 -34.63 -10.81 45.82
N THR A 696 -33.54 -11.56 45.81
CA THR A 696 -33.22 -12.53 44.76
C THR A 696 -32.79 -13.85 45.40
N GLY A 697 -32.90 -14.97 44.69
CA GLY A 697 -32.43 -16.28 45.12
C GLY A 697 -31.05 -16.65 44.54
N PRO A 698 -30.42 -17.74 45.01
CA PRO A 698 -29.27 -18.32 44.34
C PRO A 698 -29.58 -18.69 42.88
N GLY A 699 -28.68 -18.35 41.95
CA GLY A 699 -28.84 -18.56 40.51
C GLY A 699 -29.53 -17.41 39.76
N ASP A 700 -30.24 -16.52 40.46
CA ASP A 700 -30.87 -15.35 39.86
C ASP A 700 -29.82 -14.37 39.32
N LEU A 701 -30.13 -13.73 38.19
CA LEU A 701 -29.28 -12.70 37.60
C LEU A 701 -29.68 -11.32 38.09
N VAL A 702 -28.69 -10.54 38.54
CA VAL A 702 -28.84 -9.15 38.94
C VAL A 702 -28.17 -8.25 37.92
N PHE A 703 -28.92 -7.28 37.39
CA PHE A 703 -28.42 -6.33 36.41
C PHE A 703 -27.95 -5.03 37.08
N LEU A 704 -26.66 -4.72 36.97
CA LEU A 704 -26.02 -3.57 37.62
C LEU A 704 -25.77 -2.47 36.59
N THR A 705 -26.46 -1.33 36.72
CA THR A 705 -26.45 -0.25 35.71
C THR A 705 -25.79 1.05 36.18
N PHE A 706 -25.04 0.99 37.28
CA PHE A 706 -24.43 2.17 37.92
C PHE A 706 -22.94 2.39 37.55
N GLY A 707 -22.42 1.65 36.57
CA GLY A 707 -21.03 1.74 36.12
C GLY A 707 -20.03 1.06 37.07
N VAL A 708 -18.74 1.43 36.97
CA VAL A 708 -17.65 0.76 37.71
C VAL A 708 -17.47 1.21 39.15
N LYS A 709 -17.84 2.46 39.48
CA LYS A 709 -17.68 3.00 40.84
C LYS A 709 -18.68 2.30 41.78
N GLY A 710 -18.15 1.59 42.78
CA GLY A 710 -18.91 0.75 43.73
C GLY A 710 -19.18 -0.68 43.23
N LEU A 711 -18.69 -1.05 42.05
CA LEU A 711 -18.99 -2.37 41.47
C LEU A 711 -18.39 -3.52 42.29
N VAL A 712 -17.18 -3.32 42.84
CA VAL A 712 -16.51 -4.28 43.74
C VAL A 712 -17.36 -4.56 44.98
N GLU A 713 -17.93 -3.52 45.58
CA GLU A 713 -18.71 -3.57 46.82
C GLU A 713 -20.06 -4.27 46.64
N VAL A 714 -20.57 -4.36 45.41
CA VAL A 714 -21.88 -4.99 45.10
C VAL A 714 -21.71 -6.37 44.46
N ALA A 715 -20.86 -6.48 43.44
CA ALA A 715 -20.71 -7.72 42.67
C ALA A 715 -20.12 -8.87 43.50
N GLY A 716 -19.12 -8.57 44.35
CA GLY A 716 -18.49 -9.55 45.23
C GLY A 716 -19.49 -10.24 46.17
N PRO A 717 -20.24 -9.49 47.02
CA PRO A 717 -21.26 -10.06 47.90
C PRO A 717 -22.37 -10.81 47.15
N LEU A 718 -22.82 -10.30 45.99
CA LEU A 718 -23.83 -10.99 45.17
C LEU A 718 -23.34 -12.36 44.69
N LYS A 719 -22.13 -12.43 44.13
CA LYS A 719 -21.53 -13.69 43.67
C LYS A 719 -21.24 -14.63 44.85
N GLY A 720 -20.77 -14.09 45.97
CA GLY A 720 -20.56 -14.86 47.21
C GLY A 720 -21.85 -15.46 47.76
N ALA A 721 -22.99 -14.79 47.57
CA ALA A 721 -24.32 -15.30 47.88
C ALA A 721 -24.90 -16.20 46.76
N GLY A 722 -24.16 -16.48 45.69
CA GLY A 722 -24.58 -17.37 44.60
C GLY A 722 -25.48 -16.74 43.53
N ARG A 723 -25.54 -15.40 43.42
CA ARG A 723 -26.27 -14.70 42.34
C ARG A 723 -25.35 -14.52 41.12
N ARG A 724 -25.95 -14.52 39.92
CA ARG A 724 -25.28 -14.14 38.67
C ARG A 724 -25.32 -12.62 38.53
N VAL A 725 -24.30 -12.03 37.92
CA VAL A 725 -24.19 -10.58 37.74
C VAL A 725 -24.01 -10.25 36.27
N LEU A 726 -24.74 -9.25 35.80
CA LEU A 726 -24.46 -8.58 34.53
C LEU A 726 -24.27 -7.09 34.82
N ALA A 727 -23.08 -6.55 34.56
CA ALA A 727 -22.75 -5.16 34.82
C ALA A 727 -22.66 -4.36 33.52
N ARG A 728 -23.33 -3.22 33.48
CA ARG A 728 -23.26 -2.27 32.37
C ARG A 728 -22.21 -1.19 32.66
N VAL A 729 -21.21 -1.08 31.80
CA VAL A 729 -20.09 -0.13 31.91
C VAL A 729 -19.85 0.62 30.60
N LEU A 730 -19.07 1.70 30.64
CA LEU A 730 -18.72 2.43 29.41
C LEU A 730 -17.70 1.64 28.57
N PRO A 731 -17.70 1.77 27.24
CA PRO A 731 -16.71 1.12 26.37
C PRO A 731 -15.37 1.88 26.40
N THR A 732 -14.77 2.01 27.59
CA THR A 732 -13.45 2.61 27.81
C THR A 732 -12.51 1.62 28.51
N GLU A 733 -11.21 1.73 28.27
CA GLU A 733 -10.21 0.82 28.87
C GLU A 733 -10.30 0.82 30.40
N ASP A 734 -10.42 2.00 31.02
CA ASP A 734 -10.54 2.13 32.48
C ASP A 734 -11.80 1.45 33.04
N SER A 735 -12.92 1.54 32.32
CA SER A 735 -14.19 0.92 32.74
C SER A 735 -14.13 -0.60 32.63
N LEU A 736 -13.52 -1.11 31.55
CA LEU A 736 -13.30 -2.55 31.37
C LEU A 736 -12.35 -3.09 32.45
N ARG A 737 -11.23 -2.41 32.68
CA ARG A 737 -10.26 -2.78 33.72
C ARG A 737 -10.91 -2.75 35.11
N GLY A 738 -11.72 -1.74 35.41
CA GLY A 738 -12.46 -1.64 36.67
C GLY A 738 -13.46 -2.79 36.88
N ALA A 739 -14.15 -3.21 35.83
CA ALA A 739 -15.07 -4.35 35.89
C ALA A 739 -14.35 -5.69 36.10
N LEU A 740 -13.24 -5.91 35.40
CA LEU A 740 -12.40 -7.11 35.57
C LEU A 740 -11.82 -7.18 37.00
N SER A 741 -11.33 -6.06 37.52
CA SER A 741 -10.84 -5.96 38.91
C SER A 741 -11.93 -6.20 39.96
N ALA A 742 -13.21 -6.01 39.62
CA ALA A 742 -14.35 -6.36 40.47
C ALA A 742 -14.72 -7.86 40.42
N GLY A 743 -13.93 -8.69 39.73
CA GLY A 743 -14.14 -10.14 39.65
C GLY A 743 -15.20 -10.56 38.62
N LEU A 744 -15.51 -9.69 37.66
CA LEU A 744 -16.38 -10.01 36.53
C LEU A 744 -15.55 -10.55 35.36
N SER A 745 -16.10 -11.52 34.64
CA SER A 745 -15.59 -12.01 33.37
C SER A 745 -16.18 -11.22 32.20
N GLY A 746 -15.59 -11.36 31.01
CA GLY A 746 -16.10 -10.67 29.80
C GLY A 746 -17.56 -11.00 29.46
N ARG A 747 -18.11 -12.14 29.90
CA ARG A 747 -19.53 -12.52 29.71
C ARG A 747 -20.48 -11.84 30.70
N GLU A 748 -19.96 -11.27 31.77
CA GLU A 748 -20.71 -10.58 32.82
C GLU A 748 -20.67 -9.06 32.62
N ILE A 749 -20.16 -8.58 31.48
CA ILE A 749 -19.95 -7.17 31.18
C ILE A 749 -20.69 -6.81 29.89
N LEU A 750 -21.52 -5.77 29.96
CA LEU A 750 -22.16 -5.13 28.82
C LEU A 750 -21.61 -3.71 28.65
N CYS A 751 -21.04 -3.43 27.48
CA CYS A 751 -20.48 -2.11 27.18
C CYS A 751 -21.46 -1.25 26.38
N SER A 752 -21.81 -0.06 26.88
CA SER A 752 -22.72 0.86 26.18
C SER A 752 -22.51 2.33 26.58
N TRP A 753 -22.73 3.27 25.67
CA TRP A 753 -22.76 4.69 25.95
C TRP A 753 -24.16 5.16 26.41
N GLY A 754 -24.22 5.98 27.47
CA GLY A 754 -25.43 6.73 27.85
C GLY A 754 -26.61 5.88 28.39
N SER A 755 -27.82 6.46 28.32
CA SER A 755 -29.09 5.77 28.60
C SER A 755 -29.58 5.06 27.34
N LEU A 756 -29.98 3.79 27.46
CA LEU A 756 -30.49 2.99 26.34
C LEU A 756 -32.01 3.13 26.12
N GLY A 757 -32.71 3.82 27.03
CA GLY A 757 -34.18 3.94 27.04
C GLY A 757 -34.89 2.68 27.55
N ALA A 758 -36.18 2.81 27.89
CA ALA A 758 -36.97 1.75 28.53
C ALA A 758 -37.04 0.45 27.72
N VAL A 759 -37.21 0.56 26.40
CA VAL A 759 -37.39 -0.61 25.51
C VAL A 759 -36.13 -1.46 25.48
N SER A 760 -34.97 -0.83 25.31
CA SER A 760 -33.68 -1.51 25.25
C SER A 760 -33.26 -2.07 26.61
N ASP A 761 -33.43 -1.28 27.68
CA ASP A 761 -33.13 -1.75 29.05
C ASP A 761 -33.98 -2.97 29.39
N ARG A 762 -35.28 -2.98 29.01
CA ARG A 762 -36.16 -4.14 29.18
C ARG A 762 -35.69 -5.33 28.36
N ALA A 763 -35.42 -5.16 27.07
CA ALA A 763 -35.00 -6.26 26.19
C ALA A 763 -33.73 -6.95 26.70
N ILE A 764 -32.76 -6.16 27.19
CA ILE A 764 -31.51 -6.68 27.76
C ILE A 764 -31.78 -7.42 29.08
N MET A 765 -32.61 -6.85 29.96
CA MET A 765 -32.97 -7.52 31.21
C MET A 765 -33.77 -8.81 30.98
N GLU A 766 -34.67 -8.84 29.98
CA GLU A 766 -35.43 -10.02 29.58
C GLU A 766 -34.53 -11.12 29.01
N ASP A 767 -33.67 -10.77 28.04
CA ASP A 767 -32.72 -11.70 27.41
C ASP A 767 -31.71 -12.27 28.43
N ALA A 768 -31.22 -11.44 29.34
CA ALA A 768 -30.33 -11.87 30.41
C ALA A 768 -31.05 -12.67 31.52
N GLY A 769 -32.38 -12.67 31.56
CA GLY A 769 -33.17 -13.29 32.64
C GLY A 769 -32.98 -12.60 34.00
N ALA A 770 -32.90 -11.26 34.01
CA ALA A 770 -32.69 -10.47 35.21
C ALA A 770 -33.89 -10.59 36.17
N ARG A 771 -33.59 -10.71 37.48
CA ARG A 771 -34.55 -10.79 38.58
C ARG A 771 -34.48 -9.60 39.53
N ALA A 772 -33.48 -8.75 39.38
CA ALA A 772 -33.41 -7.46 40.04
C ALA A 772 -32.52 -6.52 39.21
N CYS A 773 -32.76 -5.22 39.31
CA CYS A 773 -31.92 -4.20 38.71
C CYS A 773 -31.41 -3.23 39.79
N ALA A 774 -30.14 -2.84 39.67
CA ALA A 774 -29.52 -1.83 40.52
C ALA A 774 -29.12 -0.62 39.69
N ALA A 775 -29.46 0.58 40.17
CA ALA A 775 -29.10 1.83 39.50
C ALA A 775 -28.76 2.94 40.50
N LYS A 776 -28.15 4.01 39.99
CA LYS A 776 -28.01 5.29 40.71
C LYS A 776 -29.23 6.15 40.40
N ALA A 777 -29.72 6.86 41.40
CA ALA A 777 -30.73 7.91 41.22
C ALA A 777 -30.08 9.15 40.58
N SER A 778 -29.68 9.05 39.30
CA SER A 778 -29.15 10.19 38.53
C SER A 778 -30.31 11.11 38.13
N GLY A 779 -30.16 12.42 38.35
CA GLY A 779 -31.17 13.44 38.02
C GLY A 779 -31.39 13.69 36.51
N ASP A 780 -31.10 12.72 35.64
CA ASP A 780 -31.50 12.74 34.23
C ASP A 780 -32.90 12.09 34.13
N PRO A 781 -33.95 12.85 33.76
CA PRO A 781 -35.31 12.34 33.67
C PRO A 781 -35.46 11.14 32.71
N SER A 782 -34.61 11.03 31.69
CA SER A 782 -34.73 10.00 30.65
C SER A 782 -34.15 8.64 31.08
N GLY A 783 -33.06 8.67 31.86
CA GLY A 783 -32.28 7.47 32.20
C GLY A 783 -32.78 6.69 33.40
N LEU A 784 -33.32 7.35 34.42
CA LEU A 784 -33.92 6.68 35.58
C LEU A 784 -35.32 6.17 35.26
N GLU A 785 -36.11 6.95 34.53
CA GLU A 785 -37.47 6.60 34.13
C GLU A 785 -37.50 5.36 33.21
N GLY A 786 -36.51 5.26 32.30
CA GLY A 786 -36.36 4.08 31.44
C GLY A 786 -36.18 2.78 32.25
N LYS A 787 -35.29 2.81 33.25
CA LYS A 787 -35.03 1.66 34.13
C LYS A 787 -36.23 1.35 35.02
N ARG A 788 -36.88 2.39 35.56
CA ARG A 788 -38.10 2.26 36.37
C ARG A 788 -39.19 1.53 35.59
N ARG A 789 -39.48 2.01 34.37
CA ARG A 789 -40.49 1.41 33.49
C ARG A 789 -40.14 -0.03 33.11
N ALA A 790 -38.88 -0.30 32.76
CA ALA A 790 -38.43 -1.66 32.45
C ALA A 790 -38.63 -2.62 33.64
N CYS A 791 -38.22 -2.21 34.85
CA CYS A 791 -38.37 -3.03 36.06
C CYS A 791 -39.85 -3.25 36.41
N MET A 792 -40.68 -2.21 36.29
CA MET A 792 -42.12 -2.27 36.54
C MET A 792 -42.83 -3.21 35.56
N GLU A 793 -42.52 -3.12 34.27
CA GLU A 793 -43.11 -3.98 33.23
C GLU A 793 -42.67 -5.44 33.38
N MET A 794 -41.45 -5.69 33.84
CA MET A 794 -40.94 -7.04 34.13
C MET A 794 -41.34 -7.59 35.51
N GLY A 795 -41.93 -6.76 36.38
CA GLY A 795 -42.27 -7.13 37.75
C GLY A 795 -41.06 -7.45 38.64
N ILE A 796 -39.90 -6.82 38.39
CA ILE A 796 -38.67 -7.04 39.17
C ILE A 796 -38.32 -5.82 40.04
N PRO A 797 -37.69 -6.02 41.21
CA PRO A 797 -37.27 -4.92 42.08
C PRO A 797 -36.18 -4.06 41.46
N LEU A 798 -36.36 -2.74 41.59
CA LEU A 798 -35.34 -1.73 41.30
C LEU A 798 -34.74 -1.21 42.62
N VAL A 799 -33.45 -1.44 42.83
CA VAL A 799 -32.68 -0.93 43.97
C VAL A 799 -31.91 0.32 43.53
N LEU A 800 -32.17 1.45 44.19
CA LEU A 800 -31.63 2.76 43.84
C LEU A 800 -30.70 3.29 44.91
N LEU A 801 -29.44 3.51 44.52
CA LEU A 801 -28.51 4.31 45.30
C LEU A 801 -28.95 5.78 45.23
N VAL A 802 -29.24 6.36 46.38
CA VAL A 802 -29.61 7.78 46.53
C VAL A 802 -28.35 8.58 46.86
N PRO A 803 -28.11 9.76 46.25
CA PRO A 803 -26.92 10.52 46.56
C PRO A 803 -26.94 11.09 47.99
N PRO A 804 -25.77 11.43 48.54
CA PRO A 804 -25.69 12.20 49.78
C PRO A 804 -26.46 13.52 49.63
N ARG A 805 -27.13 13.98 50.69
CA ARG A 805 -27.74 15.31 50.70
C ARG A 805 -26.64 16.36 50.70
N PHE A 806 -26.63 17.21 49.67
CA PHE A 806 -25.86 18.44 49.62
C PHE A 806 -26.83 19.62 49.61
N GLU A 807 -26.54 20.67 50.37
CA GLU A 807 -27.27 21.93 50.25
C GLU A 807 -26.97 22.58 48.90
N GLY A 808 -28.01 23.04 48.22
CA GLY A 808 -27.92 23.69 46.92
C GLY A 808 -29.23 24.42 46.59
N LEU A 809 -29.19 25.22 45.54
CA LEU A 809 -30.31 26.07 45.10
C LEU A 809 -30.94 25.49 43.83
N GLU A 810 -32.26 25.62 43.66
CA GLU A 810 -32.91 25.33 42.39
C GLU A 810 -32.37 26.25 41.28
N MET A 811 -32.44 25.82 40.01
CA MET A 811 -31.81 26.53 38.87
C MET A 811 -32.10 28.04 38.86
N ALA A 812 -33.37 28.43 38.96
CA ALA A 812 -33.77 29.83 38.93
C ALA A 812 -33.13 30.65 40.07
N GLU A 813 -33.10 30.09 41.28
CA GLU A 813 -32.53 30.76 42.46
C GLU A 813 -30.99 30.80 42.39
N ALA A 814 -30.36 29.75 41.88
CA ALA A 814 -28.92 29.70 41.64
C ALA A 814 -28.47 30.78 40.64
N LEU A 815 -29.22 30.94 39.54
CA LEU A 815 -28.94 31.94 38.51
C LEU A 815 -29.17 33.37 39.02
N GLU A 816 -30.25 33.62 39.78
CA GLU A 816 -30.45 34.90 40.45
C GLU A 816 -29.32 35.22 41.44
N ARG A 817 -28.84 34.20 42.17
CA ARG A 817 -27.74 34.38 43.12
C ARG A 817 -26.43 34.73 42.43
N VAL A 818 -26.10 34.04 41.34
CA VAL A 818 -24.92 34.37 40.50
C VAL A 818 -25.06 35.77 39.92
N ARG A 819 -26.25 36.13 39.42
CA ARG A 819 -26.54 37.45 38.88
C ARG A 819 -26.35 38.57 39.92
N ALA A 820 -26.88 38.39 41.12
CA ALA A 820 -26.72 39.33 42.23
C ALA A 820 -25.24 39.53 42.63
N MET A 821 -24.43 38.46 42.59
CA MET A 821 -22.98 38.53 42.86
C MET A 821 -22.21 39.34 41.81
N LEU A 822 -22.73 39.46 40.60
CA LEU A 822 -22.09 40.18 39.49
C LEU A 822 -22.60 41.62 39.33
N GLY A 823 -23.57 42.05 40.15
CA GLY A 823 -24.17 43.38 40.11
C GLY A 823 -24.98 43.66 38.84
N ARG A 824 -25.66 42.65 38.29
CA ARG A 824 -26.44 42.72 37.05
C ARG A 824 -27.92 42.43 37.24
#